data_AF-U2UTV0-F1
#
_entry.id   AF-U2UTV0-F1
#
_cell.length_a   1.000
_cell.length_b   1.000
_cell.length_c   1.000
_cell.angle_alpha   90.00
_cell.angle_beta   90.00
_cell.angle_gamma   90.00
#
_symmetry.space_group_name_H-M   'P 1'
#
loop_
_entity.id
_entity.type
_entity.pdbx_description
1 polymer ?
#
loop_
_entity_poly.entity_id
_entity_poly.type
_entity_poly.pdbx_seq_one_letter_code
_entity_poly.pdbx_strand_id
1 'polypeptide(L)'
;MVTVMEHTGVSAGIREFWLDAKRKWKGITLGAGSYCRQAWLDAGSRNADVLIGRYAVIGANVRFIVGRAPDCRGVTAFPFEALALKHDAHESLVPCRNQVCIGNDAQIGDDAVLFGGVRIGDGAVVAPGAVVMENVPPYHVAAGNPATAVEARFDAKTIQKLLDICWWDWPQEEVGQARGFMGDADAFIAHFWREPPAAEETPWSHKARALYEQGIHIYYMRADFGSGDTAWEPLVFAFLTRFSVRDKVALFLEMPPSSVHAAACATLFGLLGQRGSDAPQVAVQEIEEPFPQAVFPYIGTFLMTKEEESLLGLQQAERCGVRVAYALDSAELLFPADGRHEPVKGGAHAAKRRIWDQRFAWERERILDYLLAQKTEAAMQLTASVAEALYAYNQLYVDDRIESYLRALQLLLPQVGQRAGEAGRVLFYDRFGYESRGLAQIYVRALADLADALCYIAPAEAEGRIQKLEEIVHAAGGQVLYLDLAPTVANYTALCRAVQAFAPAHSFLYTEPQDVTGVLTFMQMEGKSRRYQINLTDHAFWLGANAFDYSLEYRDYGAVISRDRRRVEETRILYQPYYPVVDYDVPFAGYPFARAAGDFIIFSGGFLYKTMDAAGTYYRLVGTLLARFPQVKFWYAGFGDDSGLRTLMERYPGRVFHTTERKDLYQILKNIDMYLSTCPQGGGLMTQYAALAGKPPYILDYNGFHHGFLLHEEELGIHFCDYDACLAELSRYIGDAAYRRQKDALLMSRARLIDADAFRANLQEIMAHGKSRYPLHFYDADETIARQEEIYFERFIQDDA
;
A
#
# COMPACT_ATOMS: atom_id res chain seq x y z
N MET A 1 12.25 -18.55 36.49
CA MET A 1 13.12 -17.75 37.36
C MET A 1 12.38 -16.47 37.71
N VAL A 2 12.48 -15.97 38.94
CA VAL A 2 11.78 -14.74 39.35
C VAL A 2 12.80 -13.74 39.86
N THR A 3 12.84 -12.57 39.23
CA THR A 3 13.66 -11.43 39.68
C THR A 3 12.76 -10.29 40.10
N VAL A 4 13.11 -9.65 41.22
CA VAL A 4 12.37 -8.50 41.75
C VAL A 4 13.26 -7.26 41.72
N MET A 5 12.71 -6.17 41.20
CA MET A 5 13.32 -4.84 41.22
C MET A 5 12.49 -3.96 42.17
N GLU A 6 13.07 -3.54 43.30
CA GLU A 6 12.37 -2.77 44.34
C GLU A 6 13.07 -1.45 44.65
N HIS A 7 12.27 -0.39 44.81
CA HIS A 7 12.65 0.91 45.37
C HIS A 7 14.00 1.47 44.90
N THR A 8 14.17 1.55 43.58
CA THR A 8 15.49 1.84 43.00
C THR A 8 15.91 3.32 43.15
N GLY A 9 14.97 4.24 43.42
CA GLY A 9 15.19 5.68 43.36
C GLY A 9 15.55 6.16 41.93
N VAL A 10 15.78 7.47 41.76
CA VAL A 10 16.31 8.04 40.51
C VAL A 10 17.84 7.98 40.55
N SER A 11 18.46 7.40 39.52
CA SER A 11 19.92 7.26 39.39
C SER A 11 20.39 7.88 38.09
N ALA A 12 21.55 8.55 38.08
CA ALA A 12 22.15 9.10 36.86
C ALA A 12 22.83 8.03 35.98
N GLY A 13 23.05 6.82 36.51
CA GLY A 13 23.66 5.70 35.78
C GLY A 13 22.71 4.51 35.59
N ILE A 14 23.07 3.68 34.61
CA ILE A 14 22.43 2.41 34.25
C ILE A 14 22.45 1.46 35.45
N ARG A 15 21.37 0.70 35.65
CA ARG A 15 21.29 -0.35 36.67
C ARG A 15 20.86 -1.67 36.05
N GLU A 16 21.48 -2.74 36.52
CA GLU A 16 21.24 -4.08 36.02
C GLU A 16 20.75 -5.01 37.12
N PHE A 17 19.74 -5.82 36.80
CA PHE A 17 19.19 -6.83 37.69
C PHE A 17 19.33 -8.21 37.04
N TRP A 18 19.65 -9.20 37.87
CA TRP A 18 20.08 -10.52 37.43
C TRP A 18 19.03 -11.59 37.78
N LEU A 19 18.91 -12.60 36.92
CA LEU A 19 18.02 -13.76 37.09
C LEU A 19 18.53 -14.74 38.14
N ASP A 20 19.82 -14.66 38.48
CA ASP A 20 20.49 -15.57 39.40
C ASP A 20 21.38 -14.84 40.41
N ALA A 21 21.59 -15.47 41.56
CA ALA A 21 22.39 -14.91 42.65
C ALA A 21 23.89 -14.75 42.28
N LYS A 22 24.40 -15.49 41.30
CA LYS A 22 25.79 -15.39 40.85
C LYS A 22 25.99 -14.29 39.80
N ARG A 23 24.95 -13.54 39.45
CA ARG A 23 24.97 -12.45 38.45
C ARG A 23 25.55 -12.92 37.12
N LYS A 24 25.11 -14.09 36.67
CA LYS A 24 25.52 -14.67 35.41
C LYS A 24 24.56 -14.29 34.28
N TRP A 25 23.26 -14.24 34.56
CA TRP A 25 22.21 -14.03 33.56
C TRP A 25 21.49 -12.71 33.81
N LYS A 26 21.76 -11.70 32.99
CA LYS A 26 21.09 -10.39 33.07
C LYS A 26 19.63 -10.55 32.64
N GLY A 27 18.71 -9.97 33.41
CA GLY A 27 17.27 -10.07 33.17
C GLY A 27 16.56 -8.72 33.03
N ILE A 28 17.04 -7.66 33.67
CA ILE A 28 16.47 -6.31 33.52
C ILE A 28 17.62 -5.29 33.42
N THR A 29 17.54 -4.43 32.40
CA THR A 29 18.39 -3.23 32.27
C THR A 29 17.51 -2.00 32.46
N LEU A 30 17.82 -1.19 33.47
CA LEU A 30 17.11 0.04 33.80
C LEU A 30 17.97 1.26 33.47
N GLY A 31 17.54 2.01 32.46
CA GLY A 31 18.24 3.18 31.93
C GLY A 31 18.39 4.33 32.93
N ALA A 32 19.30 5.25 32.59
CA ALA A 32 19.59 6.43 33.39
C ALA A 32 18.35 7.33 33.58
N GLY A 33 18.22 7.95 34.76
CA GLY A 33 17.10 8.83 35.10
C GLY A 33 15.79 8.11 35.42
N SER A 34 15.65 6.84 35.06
CA SER A 34 14.46 6.04 35.31
C SER A 34 14.33 5.68 36.79
N TYR A 35 13.12 5.34 37.24
CA TYR A 35 12.94 4.75 38.56
C TYR A 35 11.86 3.67 38.54
N CYS A 36 12.00 2.72 39.47
CA CYS A 36 11.03 1.67 39.68
C CYS A 36 10.63 1.60 41.15
N ARG A 37 9.31 1.60 41.40
CA ARG A 37 8.77 1.31 42.73
C ARG A 37 8.87 -0.18 43.02
N GLN A 38 8.23 -1.02 42.19
CA GLN A 38 8.33 -2.47 42.31
C GLN A 38 7.94 -3.17 41.01
N ALA A 39 8.82 -4.03 40.50
CA ALA A 39 8.53 -4.86 39.34
C ALA A 39 9.05 -6.29 39.50
N TRP A 40 8.34 -7.23 38.88
CA TRP A 40 8.62 -8.66 38.90
C TRP A 40 8.84 -9.14 37.47
N LEU A 41 9.96 -9.82 37.22
CA LEU A 41 10.19 -10.55 35.99
C LEU A 41 9.97 -12.04 36.25
N ASP A 42 8.90 -12.60 35.69
CA ASP A 42 8.67 -14.03 35.60
C ASP A 42 9.26 -14.56 34.29
N ALA A 43 10.51 -14.99 34.37
CA ALA A 43 11.29 -15.49 33.26
C ALA A 43 11.09 -17.00 33.05
N GLY A 44 10.64 -17.39 31.85
CA GLY A 44 10.57 -18.77 31.40
C GLY A 44 11.89 -19.34 30.89
N SER A 45 12.87 -18.50 30.54
CA SER A 45 14.19 -18.93 30.09
C SER A 45 15.27 -18.00 30.64
N ARG A 46 16.55 -18.37 30.49
CA ARG A 46 17.69 -17.49 30.80
C ARG A 46 17.84 -16.34 29.79
N ASN A 47 17.20 -16.46 28.64
CA ASN A 47 17.21 -15.47 27.58
C ASN A 47 16.22 -14.34 27.86
N ALA A 48 15.34 -14.49 28.86
CA ALA A 48 14.37 -13.46 29.22
C ALA A 48 15.06 -12.13 29.60
N ASP A 49 14.56 -11.05 29.01
CA ASP A 49 15.12 -9.71 29.13
C ASP A 49 14.03 -8.63 29.18
N VAL A 50 14.29 -7.59 29.95
CA VAL A 50 13.47 -6.39 30.02
C VAL A 50 14.40 -5.18 29.91
N LEU A 51 14.33 -4.49 28.78
CA LEU A 51 15.04 -3.23 28.58
C LEU A 51 14.11 -2.06 28.90
N ILE A 52 14.56 -1.17 29.77
CA ILE A 52 13.82 0.01 30.16
C ILE A 52 14.68 1.22 29.82
N GLY A 53 14.16 2.10 28.96
CA GLY A 53 14.80 3.33 28.53
C GLY A 53 14.99 4.34 29.65
N ARG A 54 15.53 5.49 29.28
CA ARG A 54 15.88 6.59 30.19
C ARG A 54 14.65 7.37 30.63
N TYR A 55 14.71 7.92 31.83
CA TYR A 55 13.65 8.72 32.44
C TYR A 55 12.27 8.03 32.51
N ALA A 56 12.22 6.70 32.40
CA ALA A 56 11.01 5.92 32.49
C ALA A 56 10.53 5.76 33.95
N VAL A 57 9.21 5.66 34.10
CA VAL A 57 8.55 5.52 35.40
C VAL A 57 7.87 4.17 35.48
N ILE A 58 8.34 3.33 36.40
CA ILE A 58 7.72 2.03 36.66
C ILE A 58 6.99 2.07 38.01
N GLY A 59 5.68 1.82 37.95
CA GLY A 59 4.77 1.76 39.08
C GLY A 59 5.09 0.63 40.07
N ALA A 60 4.20 0.44 41.04
CA ALA A 60 4.24 -0.68 41.98
C ALA A 60 3.61 -1.94 41.38
N ASN A 61 4.10 -3.11 41.78
CA ASN A 61 3.57 -4.42 41.38
C ASN A 61 3.49 -4.69 39.87
N VAL A 62 4.34 -4.06 39.06
CA VAL A 62 4.40 -4.33 37.61
C VAL A 62 4.93 -5.75 37.37
N ARG A 63 4.31 -6.51 36.47
CA ARG A 63 4.71 -7.89 36.14
C ARG A 63 5.10 -8.04 34.69
N PHE A 64 6.33 -8.48 34.44
CA PHE A 64 6.83 -8.91 33.14
C PHE A 64 6.75 -10.43 33.05
N ILE A 65 6.02 -10.96 32.06
CA ILE A 65 5.90 -12.40 31.80
C ILE A 65 6.62 -12.69 30.48
N VAL A 66 7.85 -13.23 30.56
CA VAL A 66 8.77 -13.28 29.42
C VAL A 66 9.27 -14.70 29.20
N GLY A 67 9.31 -15.16 27.94
CA GLY A 67 9.77 -16.52 27.62
C GLY A 67 8.82 -17.64 28.10
N ARG A 68 7.55 -17.32 28.36
CA ARG A 68 6.51 -18.28 28.76
C ARG A 68 5.31 -18.18 27.83
N ALA A 69 4.90 -19.30 27.26
CA ALA A 69 3.63 -19.42 26.54
C ALA A 69 3.01 -20.78 26.85
N PRO A 70 1.69 -20.87 27.12
CA PRO A 70 1.01 -22.15 27.19
C PRO A 70 0.97 -22.79 25.79
N ASP A 71 1.27 -24.09 25.69
CA ASP A 71 1.03 -24.86 24.47
C ASP A 71 -0.43 -25.31 24.42
N CYS A 72 -1.24 -24.62 23.64
CA CYS A 72 -2.67 -24.91 23.50
C CYS A 72 -2.97 -25.96 22.40
N ARG A 73 -1.94 -26.49 21.72
CA ARG A 73 -2.13 -27.35 20.52
C ARG A 73 -2.42 -28.80 20.88
N GLY A 74 -2.09 -29.22 22.11
CA GLY A 74 -2.30 -30.57 22.60
C GLY A 74 -3.73 -30.85 23.07
N VAL A 75 -4.10 -32.13 23.14
CA VAL A 75 -5.39 -32.59 23.69
C VAL A 75 -5.49 -32.36 25.21
N THR A 76 -4.35 -32.15 25.87
CA THR A 76 -4.22 -31.93 27.30
C THR A 76 -3.45 -30.62 27.54
N ALA A 77 -3.91 -29.83 28.50
CA ALA A 77 -3.18 -28.66 29.01
C ALA A 77 -2.09 -29.03 30.04
N PHE A 78 -2.01 -30.30 30.45
CA PHE A 78 -0.95 -30.80 31.32
C PHE A 78 0.31 -31.14 30.50
N PRO A 79 1.49 -30.61 30.84
CA PRO A 79 2.72 -30.82 30.09
C PRO A 79 3.34 -32.19 30.41
N PHE A 80 2.82 -33.26 29.80
CA PHE A 80 3.34 -34.61 30.01
C PHE A 80 4.82 -34.75 29.60
N GLU A 81 5.28 -33.95 28.64
CA GLU A 81 6.68 -33.88 28.21
C GLU A 81 7.61 -33.46 29.37
N ALA A 82 7.11 -32.62 30.29
CA ALA A 82 7.86 -32.22 31.48
C ALA A 82 8.07 -33.39 32.47
N LEU A 83 7.27 -34.46 32.40
CA LEU A 83 7.50 -35.67 33.19
C LEU A 83 8.61 -36.56 32.62
N ALA A 84 8.91 -36.45 31.32
CA ALA A 84 9.93 -37.25 30.64
C ALA A 84 11.35 -36.66 30.81
N LEU A 85 11.45 -35.33 30.94
CA LEU A 85 12.71 -34.62 31.14
C LEU A 85 13.08 -34.67 32.63
N LYS A 86 13.93 -35.63 33.04
CA LYS A 86 14.36 -35.84 34.44
C LYS A 86 15.21 -34.73 35.08
N HIS A 87 15.25 -33.51 34.52
CA HIS A 87 15.95 -32.33 35.04
C HIS A 87 15.09 -31.08 34.80
N ASP A 88 15.39 -29.98 35.50
CA ASP A 88 14.76 -28.64 35.46
C ASP A 88 14.53 -28.08 34.03
N ALA A 89 13.64 -28.71 33.26
CA ALA A 89 13.25 -28.31 31.92
C ALA A 89 12.23 -27.19 32.03
N HIS A 90 12.73 -26.02 32.38
CA HIS A 90 11.96 -24.78 32.39
C HIS A 90 11.87 -24.11 31.01
N GLU A 91 12.60 -24.60 30.00
CA GLU A 91 12.53 -24.06 28.64
C GLU A 91 11.21 -24.47 27.96
N SER A 92 10.45 -23.46 27.52
CA SER A 92 9.19 -23.65 26.80
C SER A 92 9.44 -24.41 25.49
N LEU A 93 8.64 -25.47 25.24
CA LEU A 93 8.65 -26.23 23.97
C LEU A 93 7.99 -25.45 22.81
N VAL A 94 7.42 -24.27 23.10
CA VAL A 94 6.79 -23.37 22.12
C VAL A 94 7.72 -22.18 21.90
N PRO A 95 7.94 -21.72 20.65
CA PRO A 95 8.63 -20.46 20.39
C PRO A 95 8.01 -19.32 21.19
N CYS A 96 8.77 -18.77 22.13
CA CYS A 96 8.35 -17.64 22.97
C CYS A 96 9.23 -16.44 22.64
N ARG A 97 8.65 -15.24 22.74
CA ARG A 97 9.42 -13.99 22.69
C ARG A 97 10.03 -13.71 24.06
N ASN A 98 11.32 -13.44 24.08
CA ASN A 98 12.13 -13.36 25.29
C ASN A 98 12.50 -11.92 25.69
N GLN A 99 11.90 -10.89 25.08
CA GLN A 99 12.21 -9.50 25.43
C GLN A 99 10.97 -8.63 25.59
N VAL A 100 10.98 -7.78 26.61
CA VAL A 100 10.10 -6.60 26.71
C VAL A 100 10.97 -5.36 26.57
N CYS A 101 10.55 -4.41 25.74
CA CYS A 101 11.23 -3.11 25.62
C CYS A 101 10.29 -2.00 26.07
N ILE A 102 10.77 -1.15 26.95
CA ILE A 102 10.11 0.08 27.38
C ILE A 102 10.99 1.24 26.91
N GLY A 103 10.40 2.15 26.14
CA GLY A 103 11.05 3.35 25.63
C GLY A 103 11.37 4.37 26.73
N ASN A 104 11.91 5.49 26.31
CA ASN A 104 12.31 6.60 27.17
C ASN A 104 11.10 7.43 27.56
N ASP A 105 11.13 8.05 28.74
CA ASP A 105 10.00 8.85 29.28
C ASP A 105 8.65 8.09 29.35
N ALA A 106 8.68 6.76 29.20
CA ALA A 106 7.48 5.94 29.24
C ALA A 106 7.02 5.73 30.69
N GLN A 107 5.72 5.66 30.90
CA GLN A 107 5.13 5.44 32.22
C GLN A 107 4.35 4.13 32.25
N ILE A 108 4.66 3.27 33.21
CA ILE A 108 3.95 2.02 33.45
C ILE A 108 3.21 2.14 34.79
N GLY A 109 1.88 2.13 34.72
CA GLY A 109 1.01 2.25 35.89
C GLY A 109 1.10 1.05 36.84
N ASP A 110 0.65 1.27 38.07
CA ASP A 110 0.63 0.26 39.13
C ASP A 110 -0.16 -1.00 38.67
N ASP A 111 0.30 -2.19 39.07
CA ASP A 111 -0.33 -3.49 38.79
C ASP A 111 -0.44 -3.89 37.29
N ALA A 112 0.24 -3.18 36.37
CA ALA A 112 0.26 -3.55 34.96
C ALA A 112 1.01 -4.87 34.71
N VAL A 113 0.57 -5.62 33.68
CA VAL A 113 1.19 -6.88 33.24
C VAL A 113 1.63 -6.75 31.79
N LEU A 114 2.90 -7.02 31.49
CA LEU A 114 3.47 -6.94 30.15
C LEU A 114 4.02 -8.30 29.72
N PHE A 115 3.60 -8.78 28.55
CA PHE A 115 4.06 -10.06 27.98
C PHE A 115 5.29 -9.91 27.08
N GLY A 116 6.10 -10.95 27.00
CA GLY A 116 7.26 -11.03 26.12
C GLY A 116 6.90 -10.74 24.67
N GLY A 117 7.72 -9.92 24.02
CA GLY A 117 7.55 -9.46 22.65
C GLY A 117 6.90 -8.09 22.49
N VAL A 118 6.50 -7.46 23.60
CA VAL A 118 5.87 -6.15 23.63
C VAL A 118 6.92 -5.04 23.67
N ARG A 119 6.60 -3.95 22.99
CA ARG A 119 7.35 -2.69 22.99
C ARG A 119 6.45 -1.54 23.39
N ILE A 120 6.91 -0.76 24.34
CA ILE A 120 6.26 0.47 24.76
C ILE A 120 7.07 1.62 24.18
N GLY A 121 6.50 2.42 23.29
CA GLY A 121 7.21 3.51 22.62
C GLY A 121 7.60 4.64 23.57
N ASP A 122 8.49 5.53 23.10
CA ASP A 122 8.94 6.69 23.88
C ASP A 122 7.76 7.59 24.28
N GLY A 123 7.72 8.03 25.54
CA GLY A 123 6.65 8.87 26.09
C GLY A 123 5.29 8.17 26.20
N ALA A 124 5.18 6.87 25.93
CA ALA A 124 3.91 6.16 26.06
C ALA A 124 3.51 5.95 27.52
N VAL A 125 2.20 5.83 27.77
CA VAL A 125 1.63 5.67 29.11
C VAL A 125 0.78 4.41 29.14
N VAL A 126 1.13 3.45 30.00
CA VAL A 126 0.33 2.26 30.27
C VAL A 126 -0.46 2.49 31.55
N ALA A 127 -1.79 2.44 31.47
CA ALA A 127 -2.68 2.65 32.60
C ALA A 127 -2.50 1.57 33.69
N PRO A 128 -2.78 1.90 34.96
CA PRO A 128 -2.75 0.91 36.04
C PRO A 128 -3.66 -0.30 35.75
N GLY A 129 -3.18 -1.49 36.10
CA GLY A 129 -3.88 -2.77 35.93
C GLY A 129 -4.03 -3.26 34.47
N ALA A 130 -3.43 -2.57 33.49
CA ALA A 130 -3.51 -2.96 32.09
C ALA A 130 -2.73 -4.26 31.80
N VAL A 131 -3.23 -5.09 30.86
CA VAL A 131 -2.57 -6.32 30.41
C VAL A 131 -2.10 -6.16 28.97
N VAL A 132 -0.83 -5.84 28.79
CA VAL A 132 -0.23 -5.50 27.50
C VAL A 132 0.32 -6.75 26.83
N MET A 133 -0.28 -7.11 25.70
CA MET A 133 0.13 -8.23 24.85
C MET A 133 0.59 -7.77 23.46
N GLU A 134 0.44 -6.49 23.14
CA GLU A 134 0.83 -5.88 21.86
C GLU A 134 1.62 -4.58 22.07
N ASN A 135 2.32 -4.12 21.04
CA ASN A 135 3.13 -2.90 21.13
C ASN A 135 2.27 -1.65 21.31
N VAL A 136 2.76 -0.71 22.12
CA VAL A 136 2.15 0.61 22.32
C VAL A 136 2.99 1.64 21.57
N PRO A 137 2.41 2.43 20.64
CA PRO A 137 3.16 3.44 19.90
C PRO A 137 3.70 4.57 20.81
N PRO A 138 4.72 5.32 20.37
CA PRO A 138 5.22 6.47 21.11
C PRO A 138 4.12 7.48 21.42
N TYR A 139 4.19 8.09 22.61
CA TYR A 139 3.25 9.09 23.11
C TYR A 139 1.77 8.66 23.12
N HIS A 140 1.48 7.35 23.09
CA HIS A 140 0.11 6.85 23.23
C HIS A 140 -0.19 6.41 24.66
N VAL A 141 -1.47 6.46 25.01
CA VAL A 141 -2.01 5.87 26.24
C VAL A 141 -2.55 4.48 25.90
N ALA A 142 -2.18 3.47 26.68
CA ALA A 142 -2.71 2.12 26.57
C ALA A 142 -3.42 1.68 27.84
N ALA A 143 -4.62 1.11 27.71
CA ALA A 143 -5.44 0.67 28.84
C ALA A 143 -6.27 -0.57 28.49
N GLY A 144 -6.67 -1.34 29.51
CA GLY A 144 -7.56 -2.49 29.38
C GLY A 144 -6.89 -3.86 29.56
N ASN A 145 -7.68 -4.92 29.40
CA ASN A 145 -7.25 -6.32 29.41
C ASN A 145 -8.09 -7.11 28.37
N PRO A 146 -7.59 -7.36 27.15
CA PRO A 146 -6.28 -6.92 26.64
C PRO A 146 -6.15 -5.40 26.56
N ALA A 147 -4.95 -4.89 26.80
CA ALA A 147 -4.66 -3.46 26.68
C ALA A 147 -4.62 -3.06 25.20
N THR A 148 -5.27 -1.94 24.88
CA THR A 148 -5.26 -1.35 23.53
C THR A 148 -4.77 0.10 23.63
N ALA A 149 -4.18 0.62 22.55
CA ALA A 149 -3.84 2.04 22.47
C ALA A 149 -5.16 2.84 22.34
N VAL A 150 -5.52 3.56 23.39
CA VAL A 150 -6.83 4.22 23.51
C VAL A 150 -6.83 5.63 22.93
N GLU A 151 -5.72 6.36 23.07
CA GLU A 151 -5.57 7.70 22.50
C GLU A 151 -4.09 8.09 22.37
N ALA A 152 -3.81 9.04 21.48
CA ALA A 152 -2.52 9.71 21.42
C ALA A 152 -2.52 10.91 22.38
N ARG A 153 -1.42 11.11 23.13
CA ARG A 153 -1.26 12.26 24.05
C ARG A 153 -1.17 13.59 23.29
N PHE A 154 -0.73 13.55 22.02
CA PHE A 154 -0.50 14.69 21.15
C PHE A 154 -0.83 14.34 19.69
N ASP A 155 -0.97 15.35 18.83
CA ASP A 155 -1.12 15.13 17.39
C ASP A 155 0.17 14.59 16.74
N ALA A 156 0.06 14.00 15.56
CA ALA A 156 1.17 13.33 14.88
C ALA A 156 2.38 14.26 14.59
N LYS A 157 2.15 15.54 14.31
CA LYS A 157 3.26 16.49 14.05
C LYS A 157 4.00 16.79 15.34
N THR A 158 3.28 16.99 16.43
CA THR A 158 3.84 17.21 17.77
C THR A 158 4.64 15.99 18.23
N ILE A 159 4.09 14.78 18.07
CA ILE A 159 4.78 13.52 18.38
C ILE A 159 6.09 13.41 17.59
N GLN A 160 6.07 13.64 16.27
CA GLN A 160 7.26 13.55 15.46
C GLN A 160 8.34 14.53 15.93
N LYS A 161 7.97 15.78 16.22
CA LYS A 161 8.92 16.78 16.71
C LYS A 161 9.52 16.39 18.07
N LEU A 162 8.73 15.85 18.99
CA LEU A 162 9.24 15.37 20.28
C LEU A 162 10.20 14.19 20.11
N LEU A 163 9.88 13.28 19.20
CA LEU A 163 10.76 12.17 18.83
C LEU A 163 12.05 12.66 18.16
N ASP A 164 12.02 13.74 17.38
CA ASP A 164 13.22 14.33 16.78
C ASP A 164 14.15 14.96 17.83
N ILE A 165 13.57 15.58 18.86
CA ILE A 165 14.32 16.27 19.93
C ILE A 165 15.16 15.27 20.76
N CYS A 166 14.64 14.06 21.00
CA CYS A 166 15.29 13.02 21.82
C CYS A 166 15.90 13.57 23.12
N TRP A 167 15.11 14.34 23.89
CA TRP A 167 15.65 15.09 25.03
C TRP A 167 16.30 14.21 26.11
N TRP A 168 15.90 12.93 26.19
CA TRP A 168 16.47 11.93 27.09
C TRP A 168 17.93 11.55 26.76
N ASP A 169 18.43 11.91 25.59
CA ASP A 169 19.83 11.71 25.19
C ASP A 169 20.72 12.91 25.52
N TRP A 170 20.14 14.02 25.97
CA TRP A 170 20.88 15.24 26.28
C TRP A 170 21.77 15.10 27.53
N PRO A 171 22.87 15.87 27.61
CA PRO A 171 23.62 16.03 28.86
C PRO A 171 22.72 16.49 30.00
N GLN A 172 22.98 15.99 31.22
CA GLN A 172 22.14 16.28 32.39
C GLN A 172 21.97 17.79 32.67
N GLU A 173 22.98 18.60 32.37
CA GLU A 173 22.92 20.05 32.50
C GLU A 173 21.89 20.68 31.56
N GLU A 174 21.80 20.21 30.32
CA GLU A 174 20.84 20.69 29.32
C GLU A 174 19.41 20.28 29.70
N VAL A 175 19.22 19.04 30.15
CA VAL A 175 17.94 18.57 30.72
C VAL A 175 17.50 19.47 31.89
N GLY A 176 18.45 19.86 32.75
CA GLY A 176 18.21 20.78 33.86
C GLY A 176 17.75 22.17 33.41
N GLN A 177 18.32 22.70 32.33
CA GLN A 177 17.92 23.99 31.74
C GLN A 177 16.54 23.92 31.07
N ALA A 178 16.20 22.78 30.46
CA ALA A 178 14.93 22.57 29.78
C ALA A 178 13.73 22.33 30.72
N ARG A 179 13.99 22.05 32.01
CA ARG A 179 12.97 21.71 33.03
C ARG A 179 11.79 22.70 33.09
N GLY A 180 12.03 23.98 32.88
CA GLY A 180 10.98 25.02 32.90
C GLY A 180 9.96 24.92 31.75
N PHE A 181 10.31 24.21 30.68
CA PHE A 181 9.48 24.04 29.48
C PHE A 181 8.75 22.70 29.45
N MET A 182 9.20 21.68 30.19
CA MET A 182 8.70 20.30 30.09
C MET A 182 7.22 20.10 30.47
N GLY A 183 6.58 21.09 31.12
CA GLY A 183 5.15 21.07 31.42
C GLY A 183 4.24 21.53 30.26
N ASP A 184 4.82 22.05 29.18
CA ASP A 184 4.11 22.61 28.04
C ASP A 184 4.81 22.17 26.74
N ALA A 185 4.19 21.22 26.03
CA ALA A 185 4.77 20.62 24.83
C ALA A 185 4.98 21.65 23.71
N ASP A 186 4.07 22.61 23.54
CA ASP A 186 4.17 23.62 22.48
C ASP A 186 5.32 24.58 22.77
N ALA A 187 5.44 25.05 24.02
CA ALA A 187 6.55 25.90 24.43
C ALA A 187 7.90 25.17 24.33
N PHE A 188 7.94 23.89 24.70
CA PHE A 188 9.13 23.05 24.60
C PHE A 188 9.59 22.88 23.14
N ILE A 189 8.67 22.52 22.25
CA ILE A 189 8.94 22.36 20.82
C ILE A 189 9.37 23.69 20.20
N ALA A 190 8.68 24.79 20.50
CA ALA A 190 9.01 26.09 19.94
C ALA A 190 10.44 26.54 20.30
N HIS A 191 10.92 26.16 21.50
CA HIS A 191 12.25 26.51 21.97
C HIS A 191 13.34 25.57 21.42
N PHE A 192 13.13 24.25 21.51
CA PHE A 192 14.18 23.25 21.29
C PHE A 192 14.12 22.54 19.94
N TRP A 193 12.95 22.47 19.28
CA TRP A 193 12.87 21.76 18.00
C TRP A 193 13.58 22.54 16.89
N ARG A 194 14.40 21.80 16.16
CA ARG A 194 15.02 22.19 14.90
C ARG A 194 14.85 21.01 13.95
N GLU A 195 14.76 21.31 12.66
CA GLU A 195 14.75 20.27 11.63
C GLU A 195 16.06 19.46 11.74
N PRO A 196 15.99 18.11 11.89
CA PRO A 196 17.18 17.29 11.98
C PRO A 196 18.01 17.42 10.69
N PRO A 197 19.35 17.56 10.78
CA PRO A 197 20.18 17.47 9.58
C PRO A 197 20.04 16.09 8.93
N ALA A 198 20.15 16.04 7.61
CA ALA A 198 20.20 14.76 6.90
C ALA A 198 21.36 13.91 7.45
N ALA A 199 21.13 12.61 7.64
CA ALA A 199 22.16 11.69 8.10
C ALA A 199 23.34 11.68 7.11
N GLU A 200 24.56 11.78 7.62
CA GLU A 200 25.76 11.75 6.80
C GLU A 200 25.98 10.33 6.26
N GLU A 201 26.07 10.20 4.93
CA GLU A 201 26.35 8.93 4.27
C GLU A 201 27.81 8.50 4.53
N THR A 202 28.00 7.24 4.91
CA THR A 202 29.31 6.65 5.22
C THR A 202 29.61 5.50 4.25
N PRO A 203 30.86 5.01 4.16
CA PRO A 203 31.16 3.78 3.42
C PRO A 203 30.28 2.59 3.84
N TRP A 204 29.82 2.57 5.10
CA TRP A 204 28.93 1.55 5.63
C TRP A 204 27.51 1.65 5.07
N SER A 205 26.91 2.84 5.06
CA SER A 205 25.59 3.06 4.46
C SER A 205 25.59 2.88 2.95
N HIS A 206 26.67 3.28 2.26
CA HIS A 206 26.87 2.97 0.84
C HIS A 206 26.90 1.46 0.56
N LYS A 207 27.57 0.67 1.42
CA LYS A 207 27.58 -0.79 1.29
C LYS A 207 26.20 -1.40 1.54
N ALA A 208 25.48 -0.92 2.55
CA ALA A 208 24.11 -1.37 2.82
C ALA A 208 23.18 -1.07 1.65
N ARG A 209 23.22 0.17 1.14
CA ARG A 209 22.47 0.60 -0.04
C ARG A 209 22.73 -0.29 -1.26
N ALA A 210 24.00 -0.55 -1.57
CA ALA A 210 24.35 -1.36 -2.72
C ALA A 210 23.80 -2.80 -2.65
N LEU A 211 23.75 -3.40 -1.46
CA LEU A 211 23.15 -4.73 -1.26
C LEU A 211 21.62 -4.67 -1.25
N TYR A 212 21.05 -3.63 -0.64
CA TYR A 212 19.61 -3.38 -0.65
C TYR A 212 19.06 -3.25 -2.09
N GLU A 213 19.74 -2.48 -2.95
CA GLU A 213 19.40 -2.31 -4.37
C GLU A 213 19.50 -3.64 -5.17
N GLN A 214 20.25 -4.63 -4.67
CA GLN A 214 20.30 -5.99 -5.24
C GLN A 214 19.20 -6.91 -4.71
N GLY A 215 18.33 -6.41 -3.84
CA GLY A 215 17.26 -7.16 -3.18
C GLY A 215 17.77 -8.10 -2.09
N ILE A 216 18.89 -7.76 -1.43
CA ILE A 216 19.44 -8.52 -0.30
C ILE A 216 18.85 -8.00 1.00
N HIS A 217 18.28 -8.89 1.81
CA HIS A 217 17.76 -8.54 3.14
C HIS A 217 18.90 -8.46 4.15
N ILE A 218 19.08 -7.28 4.76
CA ILE A 218 20.17 -7.03 5.69
C ILE A 218 19.67 -7.16 7.14
N TYR A 219 20.27 -8.09 7.87
CA TYR A 219 20.18 -8.16 9.33
C TYR A 219 21.29 -7.29 9.91
N TYR A 220 20.95 -6.39 10.82
CA TYR A 220 21.89 -5.46 11.42
C TYR A 220 21.91 -5.61 12.93
N MET A 221 23.11 -5.73 13.50
CA MET A 221 23.32 -5.84 14.93
C MET A 221 24.59 -5.11 15.37
N ARG A 222 24.53 -4.48 16.53
CA ARG A 222 25.73 -4.10 17.30
C ARG A 222 26.03 -5.19 18.31
N ALA A 223 27.22 -5.78 18.23
CA ALA A 223 27.60 -6.90 19.09
C ALA A 223 27.76 -6.47 20.55
N ASP A 224 27.23 -7.30 21.46
CA ASP A 224 27.22 -7.06 22.90
C ASP A 224 28.39 -7.75 23.62
N PHE A 225 29.03 -7.02 24.54
CA PHE A 225 30.19 -7.49 25.31
C PHE A 225 30.10 -7.14 26.81
N GLY A 226 29.05 -6.42 27.23
CA GLY A 226 28.92 -5.92 28.59
C GLY A 226 28.44 -6.97 29.60
N SER A 227 27.83 -8.07 29.14
CA SER A 227 27.31 -9.15 29.99
C SER A 227 28.03 -10.48 29.76
N GLY A 228 27.98 -11.38 30.75
CA GLY A 228 28.57 -12.73 30.66
C GLY A 228 27.80 -13.73 29.79
N ASP A 229 26.72 -13.30 29.14
CA ASP A 229 25.82 -14.08 28.29
C ASP A 229 25.51 -13.29 27.01
N THR A 230 26.50 -13.21 26.12
CA THR A 230 26.43 -12.40 24.90
C THR A 230 25.48 -12.99 23.86
N ALA A 231 24.74 -12.12 23.18
CA ALA A 231 23.78 -12.48 22.15
C ALA A 231 24.42 -12.65 20.77
N TRP A 232 25.54 -11.97 20.51
CA TRP A 232 26.14 -11.94 19.17
C TRP A 232 26.68 -13.30 18.71
N GLU A 233 27.37 -14.06 19.58
CA GLU A 233 27.95 -15.36 19.19
C GLU A 233 26.87 -16.39 18.81
N PRO A 234 25.84 -16.64 19.65
CA PRO A 234 24.75 -17.55 19.29
C PRO A 234 24.00 -17.11 18.04
N LEU A 235 23.76 -15.80 17.86
CA LEU A 235 23.08 -15.27 16.70
C LEU A 235 23.89 -15.52 15.42
N VAL A 236 25.18 -15.18 15.41
CA VAL A 236 26.06 -15.41 14.25
C VAL A 236 26.08 -16.90 13.92
N PHE A 237 26.20 -17.77 14.91
CA PHE A 237 26.14 -19.21 14.69
C PHE A 237 24.81 -19.65 14.08
N ALA A 238 23.67 -19.15 14.59
CA ALA A 238 22.35 -19.46 14.06
C ALA A 238 22.16 -18.95 12.62
N PHE A 239 22.59 -17.71 12.33
CA PHE A 239 22.57 -17.11 11.00
C PHE A 239 23.41 -17.92 10.02
N LEU A 240 24.65 -18.21 10.40
CA LEU A 240 25.56 -19.01 9.58
C LEU A 240 25.08 -20.43 9.44
N THR A 241 24.29 -20.99 10.34
CA THR A 241 23.72 -22.35 10.18
C THR A 241 22.49 -22.33 9.27
N ARG A 242 21.70 -21.26 9.33
CA ARG A 242 20.42 -21.12 8.61
C ARG A 242 20.60 -20.78 7.13
N PHE A 243 21.58 -19.95 6.81
CA PHE A 243 21.75 -19.37 5.48
C PHE A 243 23.09 -19.77 4.83
N SER A 244 23.13 -19.63 3.51
CA SER A 244 24.25 -19.90 2.61
C SER A 244 24.50 -18.71 1.68
N VAL A 245 25.58 -18.76 0.90
CA VAL A 245 25.90 -17.74 -0.11
C VAL A 245 24.80 -17.55 -1.18
N ARG A 246 23.89 -18.53 -1.33
CA ARG A 246 22.80 -18.49 -2.32
C ARG A 246 21.58 -17.73 -1.83
N ASP A 247 21.47 -17.56 -0.51
CA ASP A 247 20.35 -16.85 0.10
C ASP A 247 20.59 -15.34 -0.05
N LYS A 248 19.55 -14.59 -0.43
CA LYS A 248 19.62 -13.12 -0.59
C LYS A 248 19.58 -12.42 0.78
N VAL A 249 20.52 -12.76 1.65
CA VAL A 249 20.65 -12.19 2.99
C VAL A 249 22.07 -11.74 3.27
N ALA A 250 22.22 -10.73 4.12
CA ALA A 250 23.51 -10.33 4.67
C ALA A 250 23.39 -10.03 6.17
N LEU A 251 24.44 -10.31 6.93
CA LEU A 251 24.56 -9.91 8.32
C LEU A 251 25.56 -8.75 8.42
N PHE A 252 25.10 -7.59 8.86
CA PHE A 252 25.90 -6.42 9.18
C PHE A 252 26.13 -6.40 10.69
N LEU A 253 27.38 -6.50 11.10
CA LEU A 253 27.77 -6.61 12.50
C LEU A 253 28.74 -5.48 12.86
N GLU A 254 28.35 -4.61 13.79
CA GLU A 254 29.30 -3.70 14.43
C GLU A 254 30.00 -4.42 15.59
N MET A 255 31.32 -4.42 15.58
CA MET A 255 32.17 -5.05 16.59
C MET A 255 33.06 -4.00 17.25
N PRO A 256 33.41 -4.13 18.54
CA PRO A 256 34.39 -3.25 19.15
C PRO A 256 35.76 -3.36 18.44
N PRO A 257 36.63 -2.35 18.57
CA PRO A 257 37.91 -2.33 17.89
C PRO A 257 38.72 -3.61 18.12
N SER A 258 39.35 -4.09 17.04
CA SER A 258 40.09 -5.36 17.03
C SER A 258 41.23 -5.42 18.06
N SER A 259 41.72 -4.26 18.49
CA SER A 259 42.74 -4.11 19.54
C SER A 259 42.26 -4.50 20.95
N VAL A 260 40.94 -4.52 21.19
CA VAL A 260 40.34 -4.79 22.51
C VAL A 260 39.73 -6.20 22.58
N HIS A 261 39.23 -6.73 21.45
CA HIS A 261 38.51 -8.02 21.41
C HIS A 261 39.01 -8.97 20.31
N ALA A 262 40.34 -9.14 20.18
CA ALA A 262 40.96 -10.01 19.18
C ALA A 262 40.45 -11.46 19.19
N ALA A 263 40.08 -11.99 20.36
CA ALA A 263 39.51 -13.33 20.50
C ALA A 263 38.14 -13.47 19.83
N ALA A 264 37.27 -12.46 19.95
CA ALA A 264 35.94 -12.45 19.33
C ALA A 264 36.05 -12.41 17.80
N CYS A 265 36.95 -11.59 17.25
CA CYS A 265 37.24 -11.57 15.82
C CYS A 265 37.77 -12.93 15.33
N ALA A 266 38.68 -13.55 16.09
CA ALA A 266 39.19 -14.89 15.77
C ALA A 266 38.08 -15.95 15.77
N THR A 267 37.13 -15.89 16.72
CA THR A 267 35.95 -16.76 16.74
C THR A 267 35.08 -16.56 15.49
N LEU A 268 34.76 -15.31 15.13
CA LEU A 268 33.95 -15.00 13.94
C LEU A 268 34.61 -15.49 12.65
N PHE A 269 35.90 -15.20 12.46
CA PHE A 269 36.64 -15.68 11.29
C PHE A 269 36.78 -17.21 11.28
N GLY A 270 36.89 -17.85 12.45
CA GLY A 270 36.85 -19.30 12.59
C GLY A 270 35.52 -19.89 12.13
N LEU A 271 34.39 -19.31 12.56
CA LEU A 271 33.04 -19.73 12.15
C LEU A 271 32.80 -19.53 10.64
N LEU A 272 33.21 -18.40 10.08
CA LEU A 272 33.15 -18.14 8.64
C LEU A 272 34.05 -19.11 7.85
N GLY A 273 35.26 -19.37 8.34
CA GLY A 273 36.22 -20.29 7.74
C GLY A 273 35.72 -21.73 7.67
N GLN A 274 34.95 -22.18 8.68
CA GLN A 274 34.32 -23.51 8.67
C GLN A 274 33.28 -23.66 7.55
N ARG A 275 32.61 -22.57 7.14
CA ARG A 275 31.66 -22.56 6.02
C ARG A 275 32.35 -22.45 4.65
N GLY A 276 33.55 -21.87 4.59
CA GLY A 276 34.31 -21.73 3.35
C GLY A 276 33.57 -20.90 2.29
N SER A 277 33.52 -21.40 1.04
CA SER A 277 32.87 -20.69 -0.08
C SER A 277 31.35 -20.64 -0.03
N ASP A 278 30.71 -21.39 0.89
CA ASP A 278 29.24 -21.45 1.03
C ASP A 278 28.72 -20.47 2.09
N ALA A 279 29.60 -19.70 2.74
CA ALA A 279 29.21 -18.75 3.78
C ALA A 279 28.28 -17.63 3.23
N PRO A 280 27.17 -17.31 3.91
CA PRO A 280 26.36 -16.14 3.57
C PRO A 280 27.17 -14.85 3.78
N GLN A 281 26.71 -13.74 3.20
CA GLN A 281 27.44 -12.48 3.28
C GLN A 281 27.43 -11.94 4.71
N VAL A 282 28.62 -11.69 5.26
CA VAL A 282 28.79 -11.03 6.57
C VAL A 282 29.70 -9.81 6.39
N ALA A 283 29.19 -8.64 6.75
CA ALA A 283 29.95 -7.39 6.80
C ALA A 283 30.24 -7.05 8.26
N VAL A 284 31.47 -6.66 8.55
CA VAL A 284 31.89 -6.24 9.89
C VAL A 284 32.49 -4.84 9.81
N GLN A 285 32.13 -3.98 10.76
CA GLN A 285 32.83 -2.71 11.00
C GLN A 285 33.13 -2.53 12.48
N GLU A 286 34.02 -1.59 12.78
CA GLU A 286 34.23 -1.15 14.17
C GLU A 286 33.03 -0.33 14.66
N ILE A 287 32.68 -0.42 15.94
CA ILE A 287 31.58 0.36 16.53
C ILE A 287 31.87 1.85 16.39
N GLU A 288 30.94 2.56 15.75
CA GLU A 288 30.90 4.02 15.70
C GLU A 288 29.85 4.54 16.67
N GLU A 289 30.16 5.62 17.40
CA GLU A 289 29.21 6.28 18.31
C GLU A 289 28.92 7.72 17.83
N PRO A 290 27.65 8.11 17.66
CA PRO A 290 26.43 7.32 17.87
C PRO A 290 26.18 6.30 16.73
N PHE A 291 25.13 5.47 16.84
CA PHE A 291 24.70 4.55 15.77
C PHE A 291 24.68 5.22 14.38
N PRO A 292 25.22 4.57 13.33
CA PRO A 292 25.27 5.14 11.98
C PRO A 292 23.87 5.23 11.36
N GLN A 293 23.18 6.34 11.58
CA GLN A 293 21.77 6.52 11.21
C GLN A 293 21.49 6.30 9.72
N ALA A 294 22.42 6.68 8.84
CA ALA A 294 22.29 6.55 7.39
C ALA A 294 22.18 5.09 6.91
N VAL A 295 22.53 4.09 7.74
CA VAL A 295 22.38 2.67 7.37
C VAL A 295 20.93 2.18 7.48
N PHE A 296 20.16 2.73 8.42
CA PHE A 296 18.83 2.20 8.80
C PHE A 296 17.79 2.18 7.67
N PRO A 297 17.76 3.13 6.71
CA PRO A 297 16.86 3.04 5.57
C PRO A 297 17.07 1.81 4.68
N TYR A 298 18.26 1.18 4.73
CA TYR A 298 18.65 0.09 3.84
C TYR A 298 18.64 -1.29 4.53
N ILE A 299 18.34 -1.36 5.83
CA ILE A 299 18.33 -2.62 6.58
C ILE A 299 16.93 -3.23 6.65
N GLY A 300 16.88 -4.55 6.66
CA GLY A 300 15.62 -5.30 6.72
C GLY A 300 15.24 -5.77 8.11
N THR A 301 16.22 -6.02 8.99
CA THR A 301 15.93 -6.37 10.39
C THR A 301 17.00 -5.83 11.33
N PHE A 302 16.61 -5.07 12.34
CA PHE A 302 17.47 -4.70 13.46
C PHE A 302 17.38 -5.77 14.56
N LEU A 303 18.52 -6.21 15.07
CA LEU A 303 18.62 -7.26 16.08
C LEU A 303 19.07 -6.65 17.41
N MET A 304 18.17 -6.70 18.40
CA MET A 304 18.39 -6.15 19.73
C MET A 304 19.14 -7.12 20.62
N THR A 305 19.98 -6.58 21.50
CA THR A 305 20.70 -7.30 22.56
C THR A 305 20.13 -6.92 23.95
N LYS A 306 20.80 -7.34 25.02
CA LYS A 306 20.48 -6.94 26.41
C LYS A 306 21.10 -5.60 26.83
N GLU A 307 21.85 -4.95 25.94
CA GLU A 307 22.56 -3.70 26.23
C GLU A 307 21.66 -2.48 26.00
N GLU A 308 21.84 -1.44 26.83
CA GLU A 308 21.02 -0.21 26.74
C GLU A 308 21.17 0.46 25.37
N GLU A 309 22.35 0.42 24.76
CA GLU A 309 22.60 1.00 23.44
C GLU A 309 21.67 0.41 22.36
N SER A 310 21.16 -0.82 22.55
CA SER A 310 20.15 -1.39 21.65
C SER A 310 18.86 -0.57 21.59
N LEU A 311 18.55 0.22 22.62
CA LEU A 311 17.41 1.14 22.61
C LEU A 311 17.62 2.34 21.67
N LEU A 312 18.87 2.79 21.48
CA LEU A 312 19.19 3.82 20.49
C LEU A 312 18.99 3.30 19.06
N GLY A 313 19.47 2.09 18.79
CA GLY A 313 19.23 1.43 17.51
C GLY A 313 17.74 1.11 17.28
N LEU A 314 17.00 0.78 18.34
CA LEU A 314 15.54 0.59 18.29
C LEU A 314 14.82 1.85 17.80
N GLN A 315 15.15 3.02 18.36
CA GLN A 315 14.54 4.29 17.93
C GLN A 315 14.75 4.55 16.44
N GLN A 316 15.96 4.33 15.93
CA GLN A 316 16.26 4.51 14.52
C GLN A 316 15.54 3.48 13.65
N ALA A 317 15.47 2.23 14.10
CA ALA A 317 14.72 1.19 13.43
C ALA A 317 13.23 1.53 13.32
N GLU A 318 12.62 2.02 14.40
CA GLU A 318 11.21 2.43 14.40
C GLU A 318 10.95 3.64 13.50
N ARG A 319 11.84 4.65 13.49
CA ARG A 319 11.78 5.79 12.56
C ARG A 319 11.83 5.37 11.10
N CYS A 320 12.68 4.39 10.77
CA CYS A 320 12.84 3.89 9.42
C CYS A 320 11.85 2.78 9.04
N GLY A 321 10.99 2.34 9.97
CA GLY A 321 10.05 1.24 9.74
C GLY A 321 10.73 -0.13 9.57
N VAL A 322 11.91 -0.29 10.14
CA VAL A 322 12.70 -1.53 10.10
C VAL A 322 12.10 -2.55 11.06
N ARG A 323 11.97 -3.81 10.62
CA ARG A 323 11.58 -4.93 11.49
C ARG A 323 12.60 -5.05 12.61
N VAL A 324 12.16 -5.30 13.83
CA VAL A 324 13.09 -5.52 14.93
C VAL A 324 12.80 -6.85 15.61
N ALA A 325 13.86 -7.57 15.94
CA ALA A 325 13.80 -8.84 16.66
C ALA A 325 14.83 -8.87 17.79
N TYR A 326 14.65 -9.77 18.75
CA TYR A 326 15.57 -9.95 19.86
C TYR A 326 16.53 -11.10 19.59
N ALA A 327 17.84 -10.84 19.65
CA ALA A 327 18.88 -11.76 19.18
C ALA A 327 18.93 -13.12 19.91
N LEU A 328 18.33 -13.24 21.11
CA LEU A 328 18.24 -14.49 21.86
C LEU A 328 16.87 -15.17 21.78
N ASP A 329 15.98 -14.72 20.88
CA ASP A 329 14.79 -15.48 20.49
C ASP A 329 15.15 -16.72 19.66
N SER A 330 14.19 -17.63 19.49
CA SER A 330 14.44 -18.85 18.72
C SER A 330 14.71 -18.54 17.25
N ALA A 331 15.45 -19.42 16.57
CA ALA A 331 15.83 -19.22 15.18
C ALA A 331 14.61 -19.09 14.24
N GLU A 332 13.48 -19.70 14.56
CA GLU A 332 12.23 -19.58 13.81
C GLU A 332 11.63 -18.16 13.90
N LEU A 333 11.78 -17.50 15.06
CA LEU A 333 11.35 -16.12 15.25
C LEU A 333 12.33 -15.12 14.62
N LEU A 334 13.63 -15.43 14.64
CA LEU A 334 14.68 -14.60 14.05
C LEU A 334 14.67 -14.67 12.51
N PHE A 335 14.59 -15.89 11.96
CA PHE A 335 14.81 -16.23 10.56
C PHE A 335 13.63 -17.03 9.97
N PRO A 336 12.52 -16.37 9.60
CA PRO A 336 11.30 -17.04 9.13
C PRO A 336 11.55 -17.99 7.94
N ALA A 337 10.82 -19.13 7.93
CA ALA A 337 11.10 -20.28 7.08
C ALA A 337 10.87 -20.07 5.57
N ASP A 338 10.00 -19.13 5.22
CA ASP A 338 9.51 -18.87 3.86
C ASP A 338 10.32 -17.81 3.09
N GLY A 339 11.37 -17.25 3.70
CA GLY A 339 12.14 -16.16 3.11
C GLY A 339 11.33 -14.88 2.92
N ARG A 340 10.10 -14.81 3.46
CA ARG A 340 9.26 -13.62 3.43
C ARG A 340 9.68 -12.73 4.58
N HIS A 341 10.64 -11.89 4.30
CA HIS A 341 10.80 -10.68 5.08
C HIS A 341 9.66 -9.74 4.70
N GLU A 342 8.92 -9.20 5.68
CA GLU A 342 8.04 -8.06 5.40
C GLU A 342 8.87 -7.02 4.63
N PRO A 343 8.40 -6.57 3.45
CA PRO A 343 9.21 -5.70 2.62
C PRO A 343 9.54 -4.41 3.38
N VAL A 344 10.82 -4.03 3.41
CA VAL A 344 11.25 -2.67 3.71
C VAL A 344 10.68 -1.77 2.62
N LYS A 345 9.67 -0.97 2.95
CA LYS A 345 9.29 0.20 2.16
C LYS A 345 9.12 1.36 3.14
N GLY A 346 10.03 2.33 3.03
CA GLY A 346 10.18 3.45 3.96
C GLY A 346 9.06 4.48 3.93
N GLY A 347 9.14 5.39 4.91
CA GLY A 347 8.37 6.63 5.00
C GLY A 347 7.02 6.50 5.74
N ALA A 348 6.47 7.65 6.14
CA ALA A 348 5.19 7.82 6.84
C ALA A 348 3.99 7.02 6.23
N HIS A 349 4.12 6.53 5.00
CA HIS A 349 3.21 5.59 4.35
C HIS A 349 3.11 4.23 5.07
N ALA A 350 4.18 3.67 5.67
CA ALA A 350 4.11 2.39 6.36
C ALA A 350 3.30 2.46 7.67
N ALA A 351 3.42 3.56 8.41
CA ALA A 351 2.59 3.84 9.59
C ALA A 351 1.11 4.00 9.21
N LYS A 352 0.81 4.70 8.10
CA LYS A 352 -0.54 4.83 7.54
C LYS A 352 -1.09 3.46 7.07
N ARG A 353 -0.27 2.64 6.40
CA ARG A 353 -0.64 1.29 5.95
C ARG A 353 -1.00 0.36 7.11
N ARG A 354 -0.29 0.49 8.24
CA ARG A 354 -0.55 -0.26 9.48
C ARG A 354 -1.90 0.07 10.12
N ILE A 355 -2.34 1.34 10.06
CA ILE A 355 -3.67 1.77 10.51
C ILE A 355 -4.78 1.11 9.64
N TRP A 356 -4.58 1.03 8.33
CA TRP A 356 -5.58 0.44 7.42
C TRP A 356 -5.60 -1.09 7.44
N ASP A 357 -4.45 -1.74 7.60
CA ASP A 357 -4.41 -3.18 7.78
C ASP A 357 -5.16 -3.61 9.05
N GLN A 358 -5.19 -2.76 10.07
CA GLN A 358 -6.03 -2.95 11.27
C GLN A 358 -7.51 -2.64 11.01
N ARG A 359 -7.84 -1.62 10.20
CA ARG A 359 -9.22 -1.17 9.99
C ARG A 359 -10.14 -2.22 9.34
N PHE A 360 -9.60 -3.08 8.47
CA PHE A 360 -10.33 -4.20 7.87
C PHE A 360 -9.96 -5.57 8.45
N ALA A 361 -9.13 -5.62 9.51
CA ALA A 361 -8.68 -6.87 10.09
C ALA A 361 -9.86 -7.75 10.55
N TRP A 362 -10.84 -7.13 11.20
CA TRP A 362 -12.02 -7.81 11.71
C TRP A 362 -12.93 -8.36 10.60
N GLU A 363 -13.20 -7.58 9.54
CA GLU A 363 -13.98 -8.07 8.40
C GLU A 363 -13.27 -9.22 7.69
N ARG A 364 -11.94 -9.11 7.49
CA ARG A 364 -11.13 -10.18 6.90
C ARG A 364 -11.17 -11.46 7.75
N GLU A 365 -11.03 -11.35 9.06
CA GLU A 365 -11.18 -12.47 9.99
C GLU A 365 -12.57 -13.08 9.94
N ARG A 366 -13.61 -12.26 9.80
CA ARG A 366 -14.98 -12.76 9.73
C ARG A 366 -15.30 -13.47 8.41
N ILE A 367 -14.66 -13.09 7.30
CA ILE A 367 -14.70 -13.88 6.06
C ILE A 367 -14.12 -15.27 6.31
N LEU A 368 -12.97 -15.35 6.99
CA LEU A 368 -12.36 -16.63 7.36
C LEU A 368 -13.28 -17.47 8.25
N ASP A 369 -13.92 -16.87 9.26
CA ASP A 369 -14.89 -17.57 10.11
C ASP A 369 -16.06 -18.16 9.30
N TYR A 370 -16.58 -17.40 8.32
CA TYR A 370 -17.62 -17.91 7.42
C TYR A 370 -17.12 -19.05 6.53
N LEU A 371 -15.87 -18.99 6.04
CA LEU A 371 -15.28 -20.09 5.28
C LEU A 371 -15.11 -21.35 6.13
N LEU A 372 -14.58 -21.23 7.34
CA LEU A 372 -14.40 -22.35 8.27
C LEU A 372 -15.74 -22.97 8.68
N ALA A 373 -16.78 -22.14 8.83
CA ALA A 373 -18.15 -22.59 9.09
C ALA A 373 -18.92 -23.03 7.83
N GLN A 374 -18.28 -23.05 6.64
CA GLN A 374 -18.89 -23.35 5.34
C GLN A 374 -20.12 -22.50 4.99
N LYS A 375 -20.20 -21.28 5.52
CA LYS A 375 -21.22 -20.28 5.18
C LYS A 375 -20.79 -19.52 3.91
N THR A 376 -20.71 -20.24 2.79
CA THR A 376 -20.13 -19.76 1.53
C THR A 376 -20.80 -18.50 0.99
N GLU A 377 -22.13 -18.41 1.04
CA GLU A 377 -22.85 -17.23 0.56
C GLU A 377 -22.55 -15.96 1.39
N ALA A 378 -22.50 -16.09 2.73
CA ALA A 378 -22.13 -14.98 3.60
C ALA A 378 -20.68 -14.54 3.38
N ALA A 379 -19.76 -15.49 3.13
CA ALA A 379 -18.38 -15.19 2.79
C ALA A 379 -18.27 -14.45 1.43
N MET A 380 -19.03 -14.87 0.41
CA MET A 380 -19.08 -14.19 -0.89
C MET A 380 -19.60 -12.75 -0.76
N GLN A 381 -20.70 -12.55 -0.04
CA GLN A 381 -21.30 -11.23 0.18
C GLN A 381 -20.35 -10.30 0.94
N LEU A 382 -19.75 -10.78 2.04
CA LEU A 382 -18.83 -9.97 2.83
C LEU A 382 -17.55 -9.65 2.05
N THR A 383 -17.06 -10.57 1.22
CA THR A 383 -15.90 -10.34 0.34
C THR A 383 -16.21 -9.24 -0.67
N ALA A 384 -17.41 -9.22 -1.25
CA ALA A 384 -17.83 -8.14 -2.14
C ALA A 384 -17.86 -6.79 -1.40
N SER A 385 -18.45 -6.71 -0.20
CA SER A 385 -18.48 -5.47 0.58
C SER A 385 -17.09 -4.96 0.97
N VAL A 386 -16.19 -5.86 1.36
CA VAL A 386 -14.80 -5.48 1.69
C VAL A 386 -14.07 -4.99 0.43
N ALA A 387 -14.28 -5.63 -0.72
CA ALA A 387 -13.67 -5.19 -1.98
C ALA A 387 -14.14 -3.80 -2.41
N GLU A 388 -15.44 -3.51 -2.26
CA GLU A 388 -16.00 -2.18 -2.53
C GLU A 388 -15.37 -1.12 -1.61
N ALA A 389 -15.20 -1.44 -0.32
CA ALA A 389 -14.51 -0.57 0.61
C ALA A 389 -13.05 -0.35 0.18
N LEU A 390 -12.29 -1.42 -0.08
CA LEU A 390 -10.90 -1.32 -0.52
C LEU A 390 -10.74 -0.52 -1.82
N TYR A 391 -11.68 -0.61 -2.74
CA TYR A 391 -11.75 0.24 -3.93
C TYR A 391 -11.98 1.71 -3.60
N ALA A 392 -12.90 2.02 -2.67
CA ALA A 392 -13.17 3.39 -2.26
C ALA A 392 -11.95 4.06 -1.60
N TYR A 393 -11.25 3.35 -0.71
CA TYR A 393 -10.06 3.86 0.00
C TYR A 393 -8.79 3.81 -0.84
N ASN A 394 -8.68 2.82 -1.72
CA ASN A 394 -7.60 2.67 -2.69
C ASN A 394 -6.17 2.73 -2.13
N GLN A 395 -5.95 2.19 -0.93
CA GLN A 395 -4.63 2.11 -0.27
C GLN A 395 -3.89 0.80 -0.59
N LEU A 396 -4.56 -0.13 -1.25
CA LEU A 396 -4.05 -1.43 -1.68
C LEU A 396 -4.53 -1.66 -3.11
N TYR A 397 -3.72 -2.35 -3.92
CA TYR A 397 -4.09 -2.73 -5.29
C TYR A 397 -4.38 -4.23 -5.43
N VAL A 398 -3.98 -5.00 -4.41
CA VAL A 398 -4.27 -6.42 -4.22
C VAL A 398 -4.28 -6.70 -2.71
N ASP A 399 -5.08 -7.67 -2.28
CA ASP A 399 -5.14 -8.13 -0.90
C ASP A 399 -4.90 -9.65 -0.87
N ASP A 400 -3.73 -10.05 -0.37
CA ASP A 400 -3.30 -11.46 -0.36
C ASP A 400 -4.23 -12.36 0.47
N ARG A 401 -4.86 -11.83 1.53
CA ARG A 401 -5.80 -12.60 2.36
C ARG A 401 -7.09 -12.83 1.58
N ILE A 402 -7.64 -11.79 0.97
CA ILE A 402 -8.88 -11.91 0.18
C ILE A 402 -8.67 -12.81 -1.05
N GLU A 403 -7.54 -12.70 -1.74
CA GLU A 403 -7.19 -13.62 -2.84
C GLU A 403 -7.12 -15.08 -2.36
N SER A 404 -6.60 -15.32 -1.15
CA SER A 404 -6.62 -16.66 -0.54
C SER A 404 -8.05 -17.13 -0.20
N TYR A 405 -8.93 -16.23 0.21
CA TYR A 405 -10.34 -16.52 0.48
C TYR A 405 -11.13 -16.83 -0.79
N LEU A 406 -10.86 -16.14 -1.91
CA LEU A 406 -11.41 -16.50 -3.23
C LEU A 406 -11.00 -17.91 -3.65
N ARG A 407 -9.75 -18.31 -3.39
CA ARG A 407 -9.30 -19.71 -3.63
C ARG A 407 -9.99 -20.71 -2.71
N ALA A 408 -10.21 -20.37 -1.44
CA ALA A 408 -10.99 -21.21 -0.53
C ALA A 408 -12.47 -21.34 -0.97
N LEU A 409 -13.10 -20.23 -1.37
CA LEU A 409 -14.45 -20.24 -1.95
C LEU A 409 -14.51 -21.11 -3.20
N GLN A 410 -13.53 -21.01 -4.09
CA GLN A 410 -13.44 -21.84 -5.28
C GLN A 410 -13.49 -23.34 -4.94
N LEU A 411 -12.88 -23.77 -3.83
CA LEU A 411 -12.88 -25.18 -3.38
C LEU A 411 -14.21 -25.59 -2.70
N LEU A 412 -14.85 -24.67 -1.98
CA LEU A 412 -16.07 -24.93 -1.23
C LEU A 412 -17.35 -24.85 -2.07
N LEU A 413 -17.32 -24.09 -3.16
CA LEU A 413 -18.47 -23.90 -4.04
C LEU A 413 -18.73 -25.12 -4.95
N PRO A 414 -19.96 -25.26 -5.49
CA PRO A 414 -20.29 -26.34 -6.42
C PRO A 414 -19.37 -26.34 -7.64
N GLN A 415 -18.66 -27.46 -7.86
CA GLN A 415 -17.79 -27.61 -9.02
C GLN A 415 -18.62 -27.92 -10.26
N VAL A 416 -18.82 -26.93 -11.12
CA VAL A 416 -19.41 -27.11 -12.45
C VAL A 416 -18.28 -27.44 -13.42
N GLY A 417 -18.13 -28.73 -13.77
CA GLY A 417 -17.01 -29.22 -14.58
C GLY A 417 -16.91 -28.53 -15.94
N GLN A 418 -16.06 -27.52 -16.05
CA GLN A 418 -15.92 -26.72 -17.27
C GLN A 418 -15.39 -27.57 -18.43
N ARG A 419 -16.00 -27.40 -19.61
CA ARG A 419 -15.60 -28.07 -20.85
C ARG A 419 -14.40 -27.35 -21.46
N ALA A 420 -13.54 -28.08 -22.18
CA ALA A 420 -12.49 -27.44 -22.98
C ALA A 420 -13.14 -26.53 -24.03
N GLY A 421 -12.60 -25.32 -24.17
CA GLY A 421 -13.11 -24.32 -25.09
C GLY A 421 -13.10 -24.79 -26.53
N GLU A 422 -14.21 -24.56 -27.24
CA GLU A 422 -14.35 -24.86 -28.66
C GLU A 422 -13.77 -23.69 -29.48
N ALA A 423 -12.93 -24.00 -30.48
CA ALA A 423 -12.29 -22.99 -31.31
C ALA A 423 -13.34 -22.04 -31.95
N GLY A 424 -13.00 -20.75 -32.01
CA GLY A 424 -13.90 -19.72 -32.56
C GLY A 424 -14.96 -19.20 -31.60
N ARG A 425 -15.20 -19.85 -30.45
CA ARG A 425 -16.17 -19.37 -29.45
C ARG A 425 -15.54 -18.36 -28.49
N VAL A 426 -16.14 -17.19 -28.40
CA VAL A 426 -15.67 -16.09 -27.55
C VAL A 426 -16.77 -15.66 -26.57
N LEU A 427 -16.41 -15.58 -25.30
CA LEU A 427 -17.24 -15.03 -24.23
C LEU A 427 -16.79 -13.60 -23.92
N PHE A 428 -17.72 -12.66 -23.88
CA PHE A 428 -17.53 -11.33 -23.30
C PHE A 428 -18.47 -11.19 -22.09
N TYR A 429 -17.89 -11.13 -20.89
CA TYR A 429 -18.63 -10.96 -19.65
C TYR A 429 -18.53 -9.49 -19.22
N ASP A 430 -19.68 -8.82 -19.09
CA ASP A 430 -19.81 -7.41 -18.73
C ASP A 430 -20.62 -7.27 -17.44
N ARG A 431 -19.95 -6.95 -16.33
CA ARG A 431 -20.65 -6.72 -15.05
C ARG A 431 -21.37 -5.37 -14.98
N PHE A 432 -20.91 -4.39 -15.75
CA PHE A 432 -21.41 -3.01 -15.70
C PHE A 432 -22.75 -2.86 -16.41
N GLY A 433 -22.89 -3.48 -17.59
CA GLY A 433 -24.13 -3.44 -18.37
C GLY A 433 -24.53 -2.05 -18.87
N TYR A 434 -23.55 -1.20 -19.22
CA TYR A 434 -23.78 0.14 -19.75
C TYR A 434 -23.60 0.20 -21.27
N GLU A 435 -24.53 0.86 -21.97
CA GLU A 435 -24.50 0.94 -23.43
C GLU A 435 -23.31 1.75 -23.95
N SER A 436 -23.19 3.01 -23.55
CA SER A 436 -22.26 3.97 -24.16
C SER A 436 -21.13 4.42 -23.23
N ARG A 437 -20.89 3.69 -22.14
CA ARG A 437 -19.87 4.01 -21.13
C ARG A 437 -18.83 2.90 -21.09
N GLY A 438 -17.55 3.30 -21.03
CA GLY A 438 -16.44 2.36 -20.92
C GLY A 438 -16.02 1.79 -22.27
N LEU A 439 -15.54 0.53 -22.27
CA LEU A 439 -14.88 -0.09 -23.43
C LEU A 439 -15.68 -1.24 -24.06
N ALA A 440 -16.84 -1.62 -23.50
CA ALA A 440 -17.60 -2.77 -23.95
C ALA A 440 -17.91 -2.75 -25.46
N GLN A 441 -18.44 -1.63 -25.99
CA GLN A 441 -18.73 -1.51 -27.43
C GLN A 441 -17.50 -1.70 -28.31
N ILE A 442 -16.32 -1.22 -27.88
CA ILE A 442 -15.08 -1.29 -28.66
C ILE A 442 -14.68 -2.75 -28.84
N TYR A 443 -14.68 -3.51 -27.74
CA TYR A 443 -14.35 -4.93 -27.76
C TYR A 443 -15.42 -5.75 -28.47
N VAL A 444 -16.70 -5.53 -28.17
CA VAL A 444 -17.80 -6.31 -28.77
C VAL A 444 -17.85 -6.13 -30.28
N ARG A 445 -17.61 -4.92 -30.82
CA ARG A 445 -17.48 -4.71 -32.27
C ARG A 445 -16.33 -5.49 -32.88
N ALA A 446 -15.15 -5.47 -32.24
CA ALA A 446 -14.00 -6.22 -32.73
C ALA A 446 -14.21 -7.74 -32.63
N LEU A 447 -14.81 -8.22 -31.54
CA LEU A 447 -15.06 -9.64 -31.32
C LEU A 447 -16.18 -10.19 -32.21
N ALA A 448 -17.16 -9.36 -32.57
CA ALA A 448 -18.18 -9.69 -33.57
C ALA A 448 -17.57 -10.05 -34.93
N ASP A 449 -16.45 -9.41 -35.31
CA ASP A 449 -15.71 -9.71 -36.54
C ASP A 449 -14.76 -10.92 -36.39
N LEU A 450 -14.26 -11.18 -35.18
CA LEU A 450 -13.19 -12.16 -34.92
C LEU A 450 -13.69 -13.53 -34.46
N ALA A 451 -14.88 -13.61 -33.88
CA ALA A 451 -15.44 -14.83 -33.33
C ALA A 451 -16.34 -15.55 -34.34
N ASP A 452 -16.25 -16.87 -34.39
CA ASP A 452 -17.24 -17.70 -35.12
C ASP A 452 -18.57 -17.74 -34.35
N ALA A 453 -18.51 -17.64 -33.02
CA ALA A 453 -19.69 -17.45 -32.17
C ALA A 453 -19.33 -16.58 -30.96
N LEU A 454 -20.12 -15.52 -30.74
CA LEU A 454 -19.97 -14.59 -29.63
C LEU A 454 -21.09 -14.79 -28.61
N CYS A 455 -20.73 -14.93 -27.33
CA CYS A 455 -21.65 -14.88 -26.20
C CYS A 455 -21.36 -13.64 -25.37
N TYR A 456 -22.34 -12.77 -25.23
CA TYR A 456 -22.26 -11.58 -24.37
C TYR A 456 -23.13 -11.81 -23.13
N ILE A 457 -22.52 -11.76 -21.94
CA ILE A 457 -23.23 -11.91 -20.67
C ILE A 457 -23.26 -10.57 -19.96
N ALA A 458 -24.46 -10.14 -19.56
CA ALA A 458 -24.70 -8.91 -18.84
C ALA A 458 -25.59 -9.15 -17.61
N PRO A 459 -25.58 -8.23 -16.64
CA PRO A 459 -26.50 -8.29 -15.52
C PRO A 459 -27.96 -8.16 -15.97
N ALA A 460 -28.87 -8.83 -15.27
CA ALA A 460 -30.31 -8.82 -15.59
C ALA A 460 -30.90 -7.40 -15.66
N GLU A 461 -30.42 -6.48 -14.82
CA GLU A 461 -30.84 -5.08 -14.80
C GLU A 461 -30.43 -4.27 -16.06
N ALA A 462 -29.57 -4.81 -16.92
CA ALA A 462 -29.19 -4.19 -18.19
C ALA A 462 -30.17 -4.51 -19.33
N GLU A 463 -31.09 -5.46 -19.17
CA GLU A 463 -32.05 -5.85 -20.20
C GLU A 463 -32.86 -4.65 -20.69
N GLY A 464 -32.87 -4.42 -22.01
CA GLY A 464 -33.52 -3.28 -22.65
C GLY A 464 -32.78 -1.94 -22.54
N ARG A 465 -31.61 -1.88 -21.88
CA ARG A 465 -30.79 -0.65 -21.73
C ARG A 465 -29.54 -0.63 -22.61
N ILE A 466 -29.21 -1.74 -23.27
CA ILE A 466 -27.98 -1.92 -24.06
C ILE A 466 -28.25 -2.30 -25.53
N GLN A 467 -29.30 -1.71 -26.13
CA GLN A 467 -29.82 -2.06 -27.46
C GLN A 467 -28.74 -2.06 -28.55
N LYS A 468 -27.85 -1.07 -28.58
CA LYS A 468 -26.76 -1.02 -29.57
C LYS A 468 -25.79 -2.21 -29.45
N LEU A 469 -25.52 -2.68 -28.22
CA LEU A 469 -24.68 -3.86 -28.00
C LEU A 469 -25.39 -5.14 -28.44
N GLU A 470 -26.68 -5.28 -28.15
CA GLU A 470 -27.51 -6.40 -28.62
C GLU A 470 -27.51 -6.47 -30.15
N GLU A 471 -27.72 -5.34 -30.83
CA GLU A 471 -27.67 -5.24 -32.29
C GLU A 471 -26.33 -5.71 -32.86
N ILE A 472 -25.21 -5.29 -32.28
CA ILE A 472 -23.87 -5.72 -32.71
C ILE A 472 -23.71 -7.23 -32.53
N VAL A 473 -24.07 -7.77 -31.37
CA VAL A 473 -23.92 -9.20 -31.06
C VAL A 473 -24.81 -10.05 -31.97
N HIS A 474 -26.07 -9.67 -32.15
CA HIS A 474 -27.02 -10.40 -33.01
C HIS A 474 -26.68 -10.30 -34.50
N ALA A 475 -26.17 -9.16 -34.97
CA ALA A 475 -25.70 -9.01 -36.34
C ALA A 475 -24.55 -9.97 -36.67
N ALA A 476 -23.74 -10.34 -35.67
CA ALA A 476 -22.69 -11.34 -35.78
C ALA A 476 -23.18 -12.79 -35.54
N GLY A 477 -24.50 -13.01 -35.39
CA GLY A 477 -25.06 -14.32 -35.06
C GLY A 477 -24.77 -14.80 -33.63
N GLY A 478 -24.34 -13.88 -32.76
CA GLY A 478 -24.08 -14.15 -31.35
C GLY A 478 -25.34 -14.16 -30.47
N GLN A 479 -25.15 -14.53 -29.21
CA GLN A 479 -26.20 -14.55 -28.20
C GLN A 479 -25.91 -13.58 -27.05
N VAL A 480 -26.97 -13.00 -26.50
CA VAL A 480 -26.93 -12.16 -25.29
C VAL A 480 -27.63 -12.92 -24.17
N LEU A 481 -26.99 -13.02 -23.01
CA LEU A 481 -27.55 -13.65 -21.82
C LEU A 481 -27.62 -12.64 -20.67
N TYR A 482 -28.80 -12.51 -20.09
CA TYR A 482 -29.06 -11.70 -18.92
C TYR A 482 -29.16 -12.59 -17.70
N LEU A 483 -28.28 -12.38 -16.72
CA LEU A 483 -28.22 -13.18 -15.49
C LEU A 483 -28.22 -12.28 -14.26
N ASP A 484 -28.81 -12.77 -13.17
CA ASP A 484 -28.53 -12.16 -11.86
C ASP A 484 -27.10 -12.52 -11.45
N LEU A 485 -26.30 -11.49 -11.18
CA LEU A 485 -24.86 -11.60 -10.89
C LEU A 485 -24.53 -11.29 -9.42
N ALA A 486 -25.54 -11.15 -8.55
CA ALA A 486 -25.32 -11.00 -7.11
C ALA A 486 -24.48 -12.17 -6.53
N PRO A 487 -23.66 -11.93 -5.49
CA PRO A 487 -22.71 -12.89 -4.93
C PRO A 487 -23.40 -13.99 -4.10
N THR A 488 -24.20 -14.83 -4.76
CA THR A 488 -24.89 -15.99 -4.20
C THR A 488 -24.40 -17.28 -4.84
N VAL A 489 -24.56 -18.40 -4.13
CA VAL A 489 -24.14 -19.71 -4.66
C VAL A 489 -24.97 -20.09 -5.89
N ALA A 490 -26.25 -19.72 -5.91
CA ALA A 490 -27.17 -19.99 -7.02
C ALA A 490 -26.77 -19.24 -8.29
N ASN A 491 -26.47 -17.94 -8.19
CA ASN A 491 -26.08 -17.10 -9.32
C ASN A 491 -24.71 -17.49 -9.87
N TYR A 492 -23.74 -17.77 -8.99
CA TYR A 492 -22.46 -18.35 -9.37
C TYR A 492 -22.62 -19.66 -10.16
N THR A 493 -23.48 -20.56 -9.68
CA THR A 493 -23.73 -21.85 -10.34
C THR A 493 -24.41 -21.66 -11.70
N ALA A 494 -25.35 -20.71 -11.81
CA ALA A 494 -26.03 -20.38 -13.05
C ALA A 494 -25.05 -19.82 -14.09
N LEU A 495 -24.19 -18.88 -13.70
CA LEU A 495 -23.17 -18.31 -14.56
C LEU A 495 -22.17 -19.40 -15.02
N CYS A 496 -21.69 -20.24 -14.10
CA CYS A 496 -20.82 -21.37 -14.44
C CYS A 496 -21.46 -22.33 -15.45
N ARG A 497 -22.76 -22.61 -15.35
CA ARG A 497 -23.49 -23.46 -16.30
C ARG A 497 -23.66 -22.81 -17.66
N ALA A 498 -23.94 -21.51 -17.71
CA ALA A 498 -24.02 -20.76 -18.96
C ALA A 498 -22.68 -20.79 -19.71
N VAL A 499 -21.58 -20.55 -19.00
CA VAL A 499 -20.21 -20.67 -19.53
C VAL A 499 -19.92 -22.09 -20.00
N GLN A 500 -20.26 -23.11 -19.20
CA GLN A 500 -20.04 -24.52 -19.55
C GLN A 500 -20.82 -24.93 -20.80
N ALA A 501 -22.07 -24.47 -20.94
CA ALA A 501 -22.92 -24.75 -22.09
C ALA A 501 -22.35 -24.13 -23.38
N PHE A 502 -21.81 -22.92 -23.27
CA PHE A 502 -21.19 -22.22 -24.40
C PHE A 502 -19.79 -22.75 -24.75
N ALA A 503 -19.01 -23.18 -23.75
CA ALA A 503 -17.63 -23.67 -23.89
C ALA A 503 -16.71 -22.72 -24.68
N PRO A 504 -16.44 -21.50 -24.17
CA PRO A 504 -15.60 -20.52 -24.86
C PRO A 504 -14.12 -20.92 -24.90
N ALA A 505 -13.45 -20.67 -26.04
CA ALA A 505 -12.00 -20.77 -26.14
C ALA A 505 -11.29 -19.50 -25.64
N HIS A 506 -11.92 -18.33 -25.81
CA HIS A 506 -11.45 -17.05 -25.30
C HIS A 506 -12.54 -16.39 -24.46
N SER A 507 -12.17 -15.82 -23.31
CA SER A 507 -13.11 -15.20 -22.38
C SER A 507 -12.57 -13.87 -21.86
N PHE A 508 -13.35 -12.81 -22.01
CA PHE A 508 -13.00 -11.46 -21.59
C PHE A 508 -13.78 -11.08 -20.33
N LEU A 509 -13.05 -10.78 -19.25
CA LEU A 509 -13.57 -10.33 -17.97
C LEU A 509 -13.58 -8.79 -17.97
N TYR A 510 -14.76 -8.21 -18.15
CA TYR A 510 -15.01 -6.78 -18.03
C TYR A 510 -15.88 -6.53 -16.81
N THR A 511 -15.25 -6.20 -15.69
CA THR A 511 -15.92 -6.27 -14.39
C THR A 511 -15.65 -5.12 -13.43
N GLU A 512 -16.52 -5.00 -12.44
CA GLU A 512 -16.44 -4.09 -11.30
C GLU A 512 -15.48 -4.63 -10.23
N PRO A 513 -14.87 -3.75 -9.40
CA PRO A 513 -13.90 -4.16 -8.38
C PRO A 513 -14.38 -5.25 -7.40
N GLN A 514 -15.67 -5.28 -7.10
CA GLN A 514 -16.29 -6.14 -6.08
C GLN A 514 -17.01 -7.38 -6.64
N ASP A 515 -16.84 -7.71 -7.93
CA ASP A 515 -17.54 -8.81 -8.58
C ASP A 515 -16.98 -10.20 -8.22
N VAL A 516 -17.43 -10.72 -7.07
CA VAL A 516 -17.06 -12.06 -6.61
C VAL A 516 -17.58 -13.17 -7.54
N THR A 517 -18.79 -13.02 -8.09
CA THR A 517 -19.45 -14.04 -8.94
C THR A 517 -18.71 -14.27 -10.25
N GLY A 518 -18.38 -13.18 -10.96
CA GLY A 518 -17.63 -13.23 -12.21
C GLY A 518 -16.21 -13.73 -11.99
N VAL A 519 -15.51 -13.19 -10.99
CA VAL A 519 -14.14 -13.60 -10.63
C VAL A 519 -14.04 -15.10 -10.34
N LEU A 520 -14.92 -15.63 -9.47
CA LEU A 520 -14.91 -17.07 -9.14
C LEU A 520 -15.26 -17.95 -10.35
N THR A 521 -16.11 -17.47 -11.25
CA THR A 521 -16.43 -18.20 -12.49
C THR A 521 -15.23 -18.26 -13.41
N PHE A 522 -14.52 -17.15 -13.61
CA PHE A 522 -13.30 -17.10 -14.42
C PHE A 522 -12.16 -17.94 -13.82
N MET A 523 -12.07 -18.04 -12.50
CA MET A 523 -11.16 -18.97 -11.83
C MET A 523 -11.48 -20.44 -12.15
N GLN A 524 -12.76 -20.82 -12.26
CA GLN A 524 -13.16 -22.20 -12.67
C GLN A 524 -12.81 -22.53 -14.12
N MET A 525 -12.59 -21.53 -14.96
CA MET A 525 -12.25 -21.70 -16.38
C MET A 525 -10.75 -21.92 -16.62
N GLU A 526 -9.95 -21.97 -15.55
CA GLU A 526 -8.51 -22.19 -15.60
C GLU A 526 -8.15 -23.43 -16.42
N GLY A 527 -7.31 -23.23 -17.45
CA GLY A 527 -6.91 -24.29 -18.39
C GLY A 527 -8.00 -24.77 -19.36
N LYS A 528 -9.20 -24.16 -19.35
CA LYS A 528 -10.32 -24.50 -20.25
C LYS A 528 -10.58 -23.43 -21.31
N SER A 529 -10.42 -22.16 -20.94
CA SER A 529 -10.47 -21.00 -21.81
C SER A 529 -9.21 -20.18 -21.61
N ARG A 530 -8.74 -19.47 -22.64
CA ARG A 530 -7.82 -18.33 -22.44
C ARG A 530 -8.63 -17.17 -21.86
N ARG A 531 -8.18 -16.61 -20.73
CA ARG A 531 -8.91 -15.63 -19.95
C ARG A 531 -8.19 -14.28 -19.97
N TYR A 532 -8.91 -13.22 -20.29
CA TYR A 532 -8.36 -11.87 -20.42
C TYR A 532 -9.07 -10.93 -19.44
N GLN A 533 -8.33 -10.29 -18.56
CA GLN A 533 -8.85 -9.17 -17.76
C GLN A 533 -8.73 -7.89 -18.58
N ILE A 534 -9.83 -7.17 -18.78
CA ILE A 534 -9.78 -5.82 -19.32
C ILE A 534 -9.59 -4.87 -18.13
N ASN A 535 -8.39 -4.32 -17.95
CA ASN A 535 -8.02 -3.59 -16.73
C ASN A 535 -8.52 -2.13 -16.75
N LEU A 536 -9.84 -1.91 -16.83
CA LEU A 536 -10.47 -0.58 -16.83
C LEU A 536 -10.14 0.26 -15.58
N THR A 537 -9.83 -0.42 -14.48
CA THR A 537 -9.56 0.16 -13.17
C THR A 537 -8.07 0.04 -12.84
N ASP A 538 -7.23 0.42 -13.80
CA ASP A 538 -5.78 0.25 -13.72
C ASP A 538 -5.13 0.96 -12.53
N HIS A 539 -5.75 2.04 -12.06
CA HIS A 539 -5.30 2.93 -10.98
C HIS A 539 -5.94 2.65 -9.62
N ALA A 540 -6.70 1.58 -9.47
CA ALA A 540 -7.32 1.26 -8.19
C ALA A 540 -7.46 -0.24 -7.88
N PHE A 541 -7.84 -0.56 -6.64
CA PHE A 541 -8.12 -1.93 -6.18
C PHE A 541 -9.18 -2.64 -7.03
N TRP A 542 -9.02 -3.94 -7.24
CA TRP A 542 -10.06 -4.85 -7.71
C TRP A 542 -9.74 -6.31 -7.33
N LEU A 543 -10.76 -7.17 -7.29
CA LEU A 543 -10.63 -8.59 -6.97
C LEU A 543 -10.21 -9.46 -8.15
N GLY A 544 -9.50 -10.55 -7.88
CA GLY A 544 -9.30 -11.64 -8.83
C GLY A 544 -8.00 -11.54 -9.60
N ALA A 545 -6.89 -11.19 -8.94
CA ALA A 545 -5.54 -11.20 -9.54
C ALA A 545 -5.18 -12.58 -10.17
N ASN A 546 -5.88 -13.62 -9.72
CA ASN A 546 -5.73 -15.00 -10.17
C ASN A 546 -6.83 -15.49 -11.15
N ALA A 547 -7.75 -14.62 -11.59
CA ALA A 547 -8.91 -15.00 -12.39
C ALA A 547 -8.65 -15.02 -13.91
N PHE A 548 -7.52 -14.49 -14.38
CA PHE A 548 -7.22 -14.35 -15.81
C PHE A 548 -5.86 -14.95 -16.15
N ASP A 549 -5.59 -15.17 -17.44
CA ASP A 549 -4.27 -15.57 -17.94
C ASP A 549 -3.47 -14.35 -18.40
N TYR A 550 -4.15 -13.36 -18.99
CA TYR A 550 -3.57 -12.11 -19.46
C TYR A 550 -4.30 -10.88 -18.90
N SER A 551 -3.55 -9.86 -18.46
CA SER A 551 -4.08 -8.52 -18.17
C SER A 551 -3.93 -7.65 -19.41
N LEU A 552 -5.05 -7.12 -19.91
CA LEU A 552 -5.08 -6.16 -21.02
C LEU A 552 -5.03 -4.75 -20.44
N GLU A 553 -3.85 -4.15 -20.53
CA GLU A 553 -3.57 -2.77 -20.14
C GLU A 553 -3.76 -1.84 -21.34
N TYR A 554 -3.99 -0.55 -21.09
CA TYR A 554 -4.13 0.46 -22.14
C TYR A 554 -3.23 1.68 -21.95
N ARG A 555 -2.29 1.60 -21.01
CA ARG A 555 -1.17 2.53 -20.88
C ARG A 555 -0.12 1.95 -19.96
N ASP A 556 1.09 2.49 -20.07
CA ASP A 556 2.26 2.06 -19.29
C ASP A 556 2.02 2.13 -17.78
N TYR A 557 1.34 3.16 -17.29
CA TYR A 557 1.04 3.28 -15.85
C TYR A 557 0.26 2.09 -15.29
N GLY A 558 -0.76 1.62 -16.03
CA GLY A 558 -1.57 0.47 -15.61
C GLY A 558 -0.74 -0.81 -15.56
N ALA A 559 0.14 -1.00 -16.56
CA ALA A 559 1.09 -2.10 -16.59
C ALA A 559 2.06 -2.09 -15.41
N VAL A 560 2.60 -0.91 -15.06
CA VAL A 560 3.47 -0.72 -13.89
C VAL A 560 2.75 -1.11 -12.60
N ILE A 561 1.50 -0.68 -12.37
CA ILE A 561 0.74 -1.10 -11.19
C ILE A 561 0.49 -2.60 -11.19
N SER A 562 0.08 -3.17 -12.34
CA SER A 562 -0.21 -4.60 -12.43
C SER A 562 1.03 -5.44 -12.11
N ARG A 563 2.22 -5.02 -12.54
CA ARG A 563 3.49 -5.66 -12.17
C ARG A 563 3.85 -5.43 -10.70
N ASP A 564 3.98 -4.17 -10.29
CA ASP A 564 4.65 -3.81 -9.02
C ASP A 564 3.74 -3.91 -7.81
N ARG A 565 2.45 -3.62 -7.99
CA ARG A 565 1.46 -3.57 -6.90
C ARG A 565 0.53 -4.78 -6.89
N ARG A 566 0.17 -5.33 -8.06
CA ARG A 566 -0.67 -6.54 -8.16
C ARG A 566 0.11 -7.85 -8.36
N ARG A 567 1.42 -7.77 -8.60
CA ARG A 567 2.33 -8.93 -8.77
C ARG A 567 1.93 -9.83 -9.94
N VAL A 568 1.42 -9.22 -11.01
CA VAL A 568 1.16 -9.91 -12.29
C VAL A 568 2.48 -10.01 -13.05
N GLU A 569 2.85 -11.23 -13.45
CA GLU A 569 4.04 -11.49 -14.27
C GLU A 569 4.04 -10.65 -15.55
N GLU A 570 5.15 -9.99 -15.88
CA GLU A 570 5.25 -9.11 -17.05
C GLU A 570 4.82 -9.80 -18.36
N THR A 571 5.13 -11.09 -18.51
CA THR A 571 4.76 -11.89 -19.70
C THR A 571 3.26 -12.09 -19.88
N ARG A 572 2.46 -11.82 -18.84
CA ARG A 572 1.00 -11.88 -18.82
C ARG A 572 0.36 -10.50 -19.01
N ILE A 573 1.15 -9.43 -19.06
CA ILE A 573 0.67 -8.06 -19.23
C ILE A 573 0.79 -7.68 -20.71
N LEU A 574 -0.34 -7.39 -21.35
CA LEU A 574 -0.42 -7.09 -22.78
C LEU A 574 -1.05 -5.72 -23.00
N TYR A 575 -0.53 -4.97 -23.97
CA TYR A 575 -1.04 -3.65 -24.31
C TYR A 575 -2.14 -3.72 -25.37
N GLN A 576 -3.35 -3.27 -25.06
CA GLN A 576 -4.44 -3.06 -26.00
C GLN A 576 -4.89 -1.60 -25.91
N PRO A 577 -4.29 -0.68 -26.72
CA PRO A 577 -4.78 0.69 -26.79
C PRO A 577 -6.25 0.70 -27.25
N TYR A 578 -6.97 1.77 -26.94
CA TYR A 578 -8.40 1.94 -27.29
C TYR A 578 -8.66 3.25 -28.04
N TYR A 579 -9.87 3.37 -28.58
CA TYR A 579 -10.33 4.54 -29.34
C TYR A 579 -11.76 4.93 -28.89
N PRO A 580 -12.16 6.21 -29.05
CA PRO A 580 -13.51 6.63 -28.70
C PRO A 580 -14.52 6.22 -29.77
N VAL A 581 -15.68 5.70 -29.35
CA VAL A 581 -16.80 5.37 -30.25
C VAL A 581 -17.66 6.62 -30.45
N VAL A 582 -17.66 7.18 -31.66
CA VAL A 582 -18.42 8.39 -32.00
C VAL A 582 -19.66 8.04 -32.81
N ASP A 583 -20.80 8.58 -32.37
CA ASP A 583 -22.03 8.64 -33.16
C ASP A 583 -22.06 9.97 -33.92
N TYR A 584 -21.68 9.96 -35.20
CA TYR A 584 -21.55 11.16 -36.02
C TYR A 584 -22.90 11.75 -36.44
N ASP A 585 -23.98 10.97 -36.37
CA ASP A 585 -25.31 11.38 -36.81
C ASP A 585 -26.05 12.20 -35.76
N VAL A 586 -25.60 12.17 -34.50
CA VAL A 586 -26.14 13.02 -33.44
C VAL A 586 -25.80 14.48 -33.76
N PRO A 587 -26.80 15.37 -33.95
CA PRO A 587 -26.54 16.78 -34.21
C PRO A 587 -26.11 17.52 -32.93
N PHE A 588 -25.41 18.64 -33.10
CA PHE A 588 -25.11 19.54 -31.98
C PHE A 588 -26.41 20.13 -31.43
N ALA A 589 -26.73 19.85 -30.17
CA ALA A 589 -27.97 20.30 -29.53
C ALA A 589 -27.90 21.76 -29.02
N GLY A 590 -26.87 22.51 -29.39
CA GLY A 590 -26.70 23.92 -29.04
C GLY A 590 -26.00 24.14 -27.71
N TYR A 591 -25.65 25.41 -27.45
CA TYR A 591 -25.04 25.84 -26.18
C TYR A 591 -26.10 26.02 -25.09
N PRO A 592 -25.78 25.75 -23.82
CA PRO A 592 -26.69 26.05 -22.70
C PRO A 592 -26.78 27.56 -22.38
N PHE A 593 -26.18 28.40 -23.21
CA PHE A 593 -26.09 29.85 -23.04
C PHE A 593 -26.08 30.56 -24.39
N ALA A 594 -26.40 31.85 -24.40
CA ALA A 594 -26.25 32.68 -25.59
C ALA A 594 -24.75 32.82 -25.93
N ARG A 595 -24.38 32.53 -27.19
CA ARG A 595 -23.03 32.71 -27.72
C ARG A 595 -22.98 34.01 -28.54
N ALA A 596 -22.08 34.93 -28.18
CA ALA A 596 -21.80 36.16 -28.89
C ALA A 596 -20.56 36.02 -29.79
N ALA A 597 -20.44 36.89 -30.79
CA ALA A 597 -19.24 36.95 -31.62
C ALA A 597 -18.03 37.37 -30.76
N GLY A 598 -16.99 36.53 -30.72
CA GLY A 598 -15.79 36.75 -29.93
C GLY A 598 -15.73 35.97 -28.61
N ASP A 599 -16.81 35.30 -28.20
CA ASP A 599 -16.77 34.39 -27.05
C ASP A 599 -15.74 33.27 -27.28
N PHE A 600 -15.00 32.93 -26.22
CA PHE A 600 -14.06 31.81 -26.18
C PHE A 600 -14.55 30.74 -25.20
N ILE A 601 -14.93 29.57 -25.70
CA ILE A 601 -15.57 28.52 -24.90
C ILE A 601 -14.52 27.51 -24.45
N ILE A 602 -14.31 27.46 -23.14
CA ILE A 602 -13.55 26.39 -22.47
C ILE A 602 -14.54 25.35 -21.99
N PHE A 603 -14.30 24.08 -22.34
CA PHE A 603 -15.13 22.98 -21.91
C PHE A 603 -14.35 21.94 -21.12
N SER A 604 -15.01 21.40 -20.09
CA SER A 604 -14.54 20.28 -19.29
C SER A 604 -15.71 19.36 -18.93
N GLY A 605 -15.42 18.13 -18.54
CA GLY A 605 -16.49 17.22 -18.13
C GLY A 605 -16.02 15.94 -17.46
N GLY A 606 -16.94 15.31 -16.74
CA GLY A 606 -16.71 14.13 -15.91
C GLY A 606 -17.31 14.29 -14.51
N PHE A 607 -17.02 13.34 -13.62
CA PHE A 607 -17.45 13.46 -12.23
C PHE A 607 -16.67 14.55 -11.49
N LEU A 608 -17.37 15.38 -10.71
CA LEU A 608 -16.81 16.55 -10.06
C LEU A 608 -15.81 16.24 -8.95
N TYR A 609 -15.83 15.04 -8.36
CA TYR A 609 -14.80 14.63 -7.41
C TYR A 609 -13.38 14.66 -8.02
N LYS A 610 -13.27 14.58 -9.35
CA LYS A 610 -12.01 14.66 -10.08
C LYS A 610 -11.37 16.04 -10.09
N THR A 611 -12.14 17.07 -9.75
CA THR A 611 -11.70 18.47 -9.71
C THR A 611 -11.40 18.98 -8.30
N MET A 612 -11.44 18.09 -7.30
CA MET A 612 -11.29 18.44 -5.89
C MET A 612 -9.90 18.08 -5.37
N ASP A 613 -9.27 19.06 -4.74
CA ASP A 613 -8.08 18.93 -3.88
C ASP A 613 -8.13 20.02 -2.80
N ALA A 614 -7.34 19.88 -1.73
CA ALA A 614 -7.36 20.81 -0.60
C ALA A 614 -7.02 22.26 -1.00
N ALA A 615 -6.22 22.43 -2.06
CA ALA A 615 -5.81 23.75 -2.56
C ALA A 615 -6.82 24.40 -3.52
N GLY A 616 -7.88 23.70 -3.93
CA GLY A 616 -8.84 24.15 -4.94
C GLY A 616 -8.18 24.46 -6.30
N THR A 617 -7.14 23.71 -6.66
CA THR A 617 -6.22 24.00 -7.76
C THR A 617 -6.95 24.19 -9.10
N TYR A 618 -7.87 23.28 -9.43
CA TYR A 618 -8.63 23.34 -10.67
C TYR A 618 -9.50 24.61 -10.77
N TYR A 619 -10.23 24.92 -9.70
CA TYR A 619 -11.11 26.09 -9.67
C TYR A 619 -10.32 27.41 -9.63
N ARG A 620 -9.13 27.43 -9.00
CA ARG A 620 -8.19 28.55 -9.08
C ARG A 620 -7.69 28.77 -10.51
N LEU A 621 -7.33 27.70 -11.22
CA LEU A 621 -6.87 27.77 -12.61
C LEU A 621 -7.96 28.38 -13.49
N VAL A 622 -9.16 27.80 -13.46
CA VAL A 622 -10.32 28.29 -14.22
C VAL A 622 -10.67 29.73 -13.82
N GLY A 623 -10.71 30.04 -12.52
CA GLY A 623 -10.99 31.37 -12.00
C GLY A 623 -9.97 32.43 -12.45
N THR A 624 -8.70 32.05 -12.57
CA THR A 624 -7.62 32.93 -13.07
C THR A 624 -7.80 33.22 -14.56
N LEU A 625 -8.12 32.20 -15.35
CA LEU A 625 -8.43 32.37 -16.78
C LEU A 625 -9.65 33.26 -16.99
N LEU A 626 -10.71 33.07 -16.23
CA LEU A 626 -11.93 33.90 -16.28
C LEU A 626 -11.65 35.37 -15.92
N ALA A 627 -10.81 35.62 -14.91
CA ALA A 627 -10.39 36.97 -14.53
C ALA A 627 -9.58 37.66 -15.63
N ARG A 628 -8.64 36.93 -16.25
CA ARG A 628 -7.70 37.47 -17.24
C ARG A 628 -8.34 37.74 -18.60
N PHE A 629 -9.31 36.91 -19.00
CA PHE A 629 -9.90 36.93 -20.34
C PHE A 629 -11.40 37.15 -20.28
N PRO A 630 -11.91 38.39 -20.39
CA PRO A 630 -13.34 38.70 -20.28
C PRO A 630 -14.24 37.95 -21.27
N GLN A 631 -13.70 37.55 -22.43
CA GLN A 631 -14.41 36.82 -23.47
C GLN A 631 -14.60 35.32 -23.17
N VAL A 632 -13.94 34.79 -22.13
CA VAL A 632 -14.01 33.36 -21.82
C VAL A 632 -15.36 33.01 -21.20
N LYS A 633 -15.98 31.93 -21.70
CA LYS A 633 -17.09 31.23 -21.06
C LYS A 633 -16.63 29.82 -20.72
N PHE A 634 -16.82 29.40 -19.47
CA PHE A 634 -16.47 28.09 -18.98
C PHE A 634 -17.71 27.22 -18.87
N TRP A 635 -17.69 26.05 -19.49
CA TRP A 635 -18.78 25.09 -19.49
C TRP A 635 -18.30 23.73 -18.98
N TYR A 636 -18.92 23.27 -17.90
CA TYR A 636 -18.68 21.95 -17.32
C TYR A 636 -19.89 21.04 -17.53
N ALA A 637 -19.67 19.80 -18.00
CA ALA A 637 -20.72 18.77 -18.08
C ALA A 637 -20.39 17.56 -17.17
N GLY A 638 -21.24 17.26 -16.20
CA GLY A 638 -21.01 16.16 -15.28
C GLY A 638 -21.88 16.14 -14.03
N PHE A 639 -21.59 15.19 -13.12
CA PHE A 639 -22.32 14.94 -11.89
C PHE A 639 -21.40 14.96 -10.65
N GLY A 640 -21.97 15.21 -9.46
CA GLY A 640 -21.26 15.24 -8.18
C GLY A 640 -21.47 16.55 -7.42
N ASP A 641 -20.63 16.79 -6.42
CA ASP A 641 -20.64 18.06 -5.68
C ASP A 641 -20.13 19.22 -6.56
N ASP A 642 -21.01 20.16 -6.84
CA ASP A 642 -20.78 21.34 -7.69
C ASP A 642 -20.49 22.61 -6.88
N SER A 643 -20.24 22.51 -5.57
CA SER A 643 -19.92 23.63 -4.67
C SER A 643 -18.84 24.58 -5.23
N GLY A 644 -17.75 24.02 -5.77
CA GLY A 644 -16.67 24.78 -6.40
C GLY A 644 -17.09 25.48 -7.70
N LEU A 645 -17.95 24.84 -8.52
CA LEU A 645 -18.52 25.48 -9.71
C LEU A 645 -19.48 26.60 -9.34
N ARG A 646 -20.34 26.40 -8.34
CA ARG A 646 -21.28 27.42 -7.86
C ARG A 646 -20.55 28.69 -7.39
N THR A 647 -19.44 28.52 -6.68
CA THR A 647 -18.56 29.64 -6.27
C THR A 647 -18.06 30.44 -7.49
N LEU A 648 -17.65 29.74 -8.56
CA LEU A 648 -17.25 30.42 -9.80
C LEU A 648 -18.42 31.07 -10.54
N MET A 649 -19.62 30.46 -10.52
CA MET A 649 -20.84 31.02 -11.12
C MET A 649 -21.27 32.32 -10.42
N GLU A 650 -21.20 32.36 -9.10
CA GLU A 650 -21.49 33.56 -8.31
C GLU A 650 -20.47 34.67 -8.58
N ARG A 651 -19.18 34.32 -8.67
CA ARG A 651 -18.10 35.27 -8.92
C ARG A 651 -18.09 35.81 -10.36
N TYR A 652 -18.49 34.99 -11.34
CA TYR A 652 -18.48 35.33 -12.76
C TYR A 652 -19.86 35.07 -13.40
N PRO A 653 -20.88 35.86 -13.04
CA PRO A 653 -22.25 35.63 -13.49
C PRO A 653 -22.37 35.68 -15.01
N GLY A 654 -23.06 34.69 -15.59
CA GLY A 654 -23.26 34.57 -17.04
C GLY A 654 -22.04 34.09 -17.83
N ARG A 655 -20.98 33.62 -17.15
CA ARG A 655 -19.75 33.11 -17.79
C ARG A 655 -19.37 31.69 -17.40
N VAL A 656 -20.01 31.13 -16.38
CA VAL A 656 -19.77 29.76 -15.92
C VAL A 656 -21.08 28.98 -15.97
N PHE A 657 -21.03 27.78 -16.54
CA PHE A 657 -22.21 26.96 -16.80
C PHE A 657 -21.95 25.52 -16.44
N HIS A 658 -22.90 24.90 -15.73
CA HIS A 658 -22.88 23.49 -15.36
C HIS A 658 -24.10 22.79 -15.95
N THR A 659 -23.88 21.69 -16.65
CA THR A 659 -24.94 20.83 -17.20
C THR A 659 -24.70 19.37 -16.81
N THR A 660 -25.73 18.54 -16.94
CA THR A 660 -25.55 17.09 -16.92
C THR A 660 -24.84 16.60 -18.18
N GLU A 661 -24.44 15.32 -18.19
CA GLU A 661 -23.90 14.67 -19.39
C GLU A 661 -24.91 14.69 -20.55
N ARG A 662 -24.38 14.84 -21.77
CA ARG A 662 -25.18 14.94 -23.00
C ARG A 662 -24.75 13.89 -24.02
N LYS A 663 -25.72 13.40 -24.80
CA LYS A 663 -25.47 12.42 -25.87
C LYS A 663 -24.65 12.98 -27.04
N ASP A 664 -24.62 14.30 -27.23
CA ASP A 664 -23.90 14.99 -28.31
C ASP A 664 -22.47 15.43 -27.91
N LEU A 665 -21.84 14.74 -26.94
CA LEU A 665 -20.52 15.08 -26.39
C LEU A 665 -19.46 15.39 -27.46
N TYR A 666 -19.32 14.54 -28.48
CA TYR A 666 -18.35 14.77 -29.55
C TYR A 666 -18.65 16.06 -30.33
N GLN A 667 -19.94 16.33 -30.58
CA GLN A 667 -20.34 17.57 -31.25
C GLN A 667 -20.08 18.80 -30.38
N ILE A 668 -20.25 18.69 -29.06
CA ILE A 668 -19.85 19.75 -28.12
C ILE A 668 -18.36 20.06 -28.31
N LEU A 669 -17.50 19.04 -28.27
CA LEU A 669 -16.05 19.20 -28.41
C LEU A 669 -15.63 19.80 -29.76
N LYS A 670 -16.39 19.56 -30.84
CA LYS A 670 -16.17 20.22 -32.14
C LYS A 670 -16.55 21.70 -32.15
N ASN A 671 -17.46 22.11 -31.27
CA ASN A 671 -18.08 23.45 -31.26
C ASN A 671 -17.51 24.38 -30.18
N ILE A 672 -16.58 23.90 -29.35
CA ILE A 672 -15.85 24.69 -28.35
C ILE A 672 -14.53 25.23 -28.90
N ASP A 673 -13.89 26.13 -28.16
CA ASP A 673 -12.58 26.68 -28.53
C ASP A 673 -11.42 25.95 -27.86
N MET A 674 -11.60 25.45 -26.63
CA MET A 674 -10.56 24.74 -25.89
C MET A 674 -11.17 23.66 -24.99
N TYR A 675 -10.54 22.48 -24.96
CA TYR A 675 -10.81 21.47 -23.94
C TYR A 675 -9.78 21.60 -22.81
N LEU A 676 -10.23 21.59 -21.57
CA LEU A 676 -9.39 21.57 -20.38
C LEU A 676 -9.65 20.28 -19.61
N SER A 677 -8.62 19.46 -19.41
CA SER A 677 -8.72 18.25 -18.62
C SER A 677 -8.93 18.58 -17.13
N THR A 678 -9.65 17.73 -16.42
CA THR A 678 -9.84 17.84 -14.97
C THR A 678 -8.53 17.53 -14.23
N CYS A 679 -8.29 18.16 -13.07
CA CYS A 679 -7.16 17.88 -12.18
C CYS A 679 -7.63 17.93 -10.71
N PRO A 680 -7.09 17.12 -9.77
CA PRO A 680 -5.92 16.24 -9.90
C PRO A 680 -6.13 14.99 -10.77
N GLN A 681 -7.38 14.67 -11.15
CA GLN A 681 -7.69 13.47 -11.91
C GLN A 681 -8.24 13.80 -13.30
N GLY A 682 -7.45 13.59 -14.35
CA GLY A 682 -7.86 13.58 -15.75
C GLY A 682 -8.71 12.38 -16.15
N GLY A 683 -9.35 12.46 -17.33
CA GLY A 683 -10.19 11.39 -17.88
C GLY A 683 -9.70 10.93 -19.24
N GLY A 684 -9.29 9.66 -19.36
CA GLY A 684 -8.71 9.10 -20.58
C GLY A 684 -9.60 9.21 -21.83
N LEU A 685 -10.84 8.74 -21.77
CA LEU A 685 -11.77 8.83 -22.91
C LEU A 685 -12.02 10.28 -23.35
N MET A 686 -12.19 11.21 -22.41
CA MET A 686 -12.41 12.62 -22.72
C MET A 686 -11.21 13.26 -23.42
N THR A 687 -9.99 12.91 -22.99
CA THR A 687 -8.73 13.29 -23.66
C THR A 687 -8.74 12.83 -25.12
N GLN A 688 -9.16 11.60 -25.39
CA GLN A 688 -9.25 11.08 -26.76
C GLN A 688 -10.35 11.75 -27.59
N TYR A 689 -11.55 11.95 -27.04
CA TYR A 689 -12.61 12.67 -27.75
C TYR A 689 -12.21 14.11 -28.10
N ALA A 690 -11.52 14.80 -27.18
CA ALA A 690 -11.02 16.15 -27.43
C ALA A 690 -9.97 16.16 -28.55
N ALA A 691 -9.01 15.24 -28.49
CA ALA A 691 -8.00 15.09 -29.54
C ALA A 691 -8.64 14.80 -30.90
N LEU A 692 -9.62 13.89 -30.95
CA LEU A 692 -10.38 13.55 -32.17
C LEU A 692 -11.20 14.73 -32.70
N ALA A 693 -11.64 15.64 -31.84
CA ALA A 693 -12.33 16.88 -32.21
C ALA A 693 -11.39 18.03 -32.59
N GLY A 694 -10.07 17.81 -32.54
CA GLY A 694 -9.07 18.84 -32.84
C GLY A 694 -8.85 19.84 -31.74
N LYS A 695 -9.07 19.42 -30.49
CA LYS A 695 -8.85 20.25 -29.29
C LYS A 695 -7.71 19.63 -28.48
N PRO A 696 -6.54 20.28 -28.41
CA PRO A 696 -5.43 19.82 -27.56
C PRO A 696 -5.91 19.66 -26.11
N PRO A 697 -5.80 18.47 -25.51
CA PRO A 697 -6.26 18.25 -24.15
C PRO A 697 -5.18 18.66 -23.15
N TYR A 698 -5.24 19.91 -22.71
CA TYR A 698 -4.30 20.45 -21.73
C TYR A 698 -4.49 19.79 -20.35
N ILE A 699 -3.41 19.28 -19.78
CA ILE A 699 -3.39 18.46 -18.57
C ILE A 699 -2.42 19.09 -17.56
N LEU A 700 -2.96 19.50 -16.42
CA LEU A 700 -2.19 19.83 -15.22
C LEU A 700 -2.09 18.56 -14.37
N ASP A 701 -0.91 17.94 -14.38
CA ASP A 701 -0.62 16.68 -13.73
C ASP A 701 0.60 16.80 -12.81
N TYR A 702 0.39 17.44 -11.66
CA TYR A 702 1.38 17.49 -10.58
C TYR A 702 1.56 16.12 -9.86
N ASN A 703 0.78 15.10 -10.25
CA ASN A 703 0.83 13.77 -9.67
C ASN A 703 1.61 12.76 -10.53
N GLY A 704 1.78 13.03 -11.83
CA GLY A 704 2.57 12.22 -12.77
C GLY A 704 1.85 10.98 -13.29
N PHE A 705 0.51 10.97 -13.29
CA PHE A 705 -0.31 9.80 -13.62
C PHE A 705 -1.03 9.88 -14.98
N HIS A 706 -1.18 11.06 -15.57
CA HIS A 706 -2.05 11.30 -16.74
C HIS A 706 -1.34 11.12 -18.09
N HIS A 707 -0.40 10.17 -18.16
CA HIS A 707 0.33 9.85 -19.39
C HIS A 707 -0.25 8.65 -20.14
N GLY A 708 -0.01 8.63 -21.45
CA GLY A 708 -0.29 7.49 -22.34
C GLY A 708 -1.73 7.41 -22.83
N PHE A 709 -2.46 8.53 -22.90
CA PHE A 709 -3.83 8.54 -23.44
C PHE A 709 -3.87 8.75 -24.95
N LEU A 710 -2.83 9.40 -25.51
CA LEU A 710 -2.68 9.61 -26.95
C LEU A 710 -1.36 9.03 -27.45
N LEU A 711 -1.34 8.61 -28.71
CA LEU A 711 -0.11 8.25 -29.40
C LEU A 711 0.74 9.50 -29.64
N HIS A 712 2.03 9.39 -29.27
CA HIS A 712 3.04 10.43 -29.43
C HIS A 712 2.68 11.76 -28.76
N GLU A 713 2.07 11.71 -27.58
CA GLU A 713 1.61 12.89 -26.82
C GLU A 713 2.74 13.83 -26.39
N GLU A 714 3.95 13.32 -26.24
CA GLU A 714 5.14 14.05 -25.81
C GLU A 714 5.48 15.25 -26.72
N GLU A 715 5.17 15.17 -28.02
CA GLU A 715 5.44 16.28 -28.95
C GLU A 715 4.37 17.37 -28.89
N LEU A 716 3.23 17.13 -28.24
CA LEU A 716 2.16 18.11 -28.17
C LEU A 716 2.43 19.18 -27.11
N GLY A 717 3.27 18.93 -26.11
CA GLY A 717 3.50 19.88 -25.01
C GLY A 717 2.19 20.30 -24.34
N ILE A 718 1.39 19.31 -23.93
CA ILE A 718 0.08 19.47 -23.30
C ILE A 718 0.08 19.06 -21.82
N HIS A 719 1.17 18.47 -21.33
CA HIS A 719 1.36 17.98 -19.97
C HIS A 719 2.19 18.97 -19.14
N PHE A 720 1.69 19.31 -17.96
CA PHE A 720 2.33 20.27 -17.07
C PHE A 720 2.31 19.75 -15.64
N CYS A 721 3.48 19.65 -15.00
CA CYS A 721 3.58 19.36 -13.57
C CYS A 721 3.51 20.64 -12.70
N ASP A 722 3.72 21.80 -13.33
CA ASP A 722 3.77 23.11 -12.68
C ASP A 722 2.55 23.96 -13.05
N TYR A 723 1.94 24.56 -12.02
CA TYR A 723 0.72 25.36 -12.18
C TYR A 723 0.96 26.61 -13.04
N ASP A 724 2.07 27.31 -12.83
CA ASP A 724 2.34 28.58 -13.51
C ASP A 724 2.70 28.35 -14.99
N ALA A 725 3.46 27.30 -15.29
CA ALA A 725 3.74 26.86 -16.65
C ALA A 725 2.46 26.46 -17.40
N CYS A 726 1.57 25.71 -16.74
CA CYS A 726 0.27 25.36 -17.30
C CYS A 726 -0.57 26.62 -17.59
N LEU A 727 -0.67 27.52 -16.61
CA LEU A 727 -1.41 28.77 -16.74
C LEU A 727 -0.82 29.66 -17.86
N ALA A 728 0.50 29.70 -18.01
CA ALA A 728 1.17 30.45 -19.07
C ALA A 728 0.83 29.91 -20.47
N GLU A 729 0.89 28.59 -20.65
CA GLU A 729 0.51 27.94 -21.91
C GLU A 729 -0.98 28.17 -22.23
N LEU A 730 -1.87 27.95 -21.28
CA LEU A 730 -3.31 28.19 -21.46
C LEU A 730 -3.59 29.66 -21.79
N SER A 731 -2.93 30.58 -21.10
CA SER A 731 -3.05 32.02 -21.38
C SER A 731 -2.58 32.37 -22.79
N ARG A 732 -1.50 31.74 -23.26
CA ARG A 732 -1.00 31.93 -24.63
C ARG A 732 -1.98 31.37 -25.66
N TYR A 733 -2.52 30.17 -25.43
CA TYR A 733 -3.49 29.53 -26.31
C TYR A 733 -4.81 30.32 -26.43
N ILE A 734 -5.27 30.93 -25.34
CA ILE A 734 -6.47 31.79 -25.35
C ILE A 734 -6.17 33.14 -26.03
N GLY A 735 -5.05 33.78 -25.68
CA GLY A 735 -4.72 35.15 -26.10
C GLY A 735 -4.17 35.28 -27.53
N ASP A 736 -3.52 34.24 -28.06
CA ASP A 736 -2.87 34.27 -29.38
C ASP A 736 -3.56 33.29 -30.35
N ALA A 737 -4.38 33.84 -31.25
CA ALA A 737 -5.11 33.05 -32.24
C ALA A 737 -4.19 32.38 -33.29
N ALA A 738 -3.00 32.93 -33.56
CA ALA A 738 -2.04 32.31 -34.48
C ALA A 738 -1.37 31.11 -33.82
N TYR A 739 -0.94 31.26 -32.57
CA TYR A 739 -0.39 30.16 -31.78
C TYR A 739 -1.40 29.01 -31.61
N ARG A 740 -2.66 29.34 -31.28
CA ARG A 740 -3.73 28.34 -31.20
C ARG A 740 -3.87 27.52 -32.48
N ARG A 741 -3.98 28.19 -33.64
CA ARG A 741 -4.07 27.49 -34.94
C ARG A 741 -2.86 26.60 -35.22
N GLN A 742 -1.65 27.05 -34.85
CA GLN A 742 -0.43 26.24 -34.98
C GLN A 742 -0.51 24.99 -34.10
N LYS A 743 -0.97 25.12 -32.85
CA LYS A 743 -1.12 24.01 -31.91
C LYS A 743 -2.18 23.01 -32.37
N ASP A 744 -3.33 23.50 -32.85
CA ASP A 744 -4.40 22.66 -33.40
C ASP A 744 -3.93 21.89 -34.64
N ALA A 745 -3.15 22.54 -35.51
CA ALA A 745 -2.53 21.91 -36.68
C ALA A 745 -1.47 20.86 -36.29
N LEU A 746 -0.70 21.10 -35.23
CA LEU A 746 0.27 20.13 -34.70
C LEU A 746 -0.41 18.88 -34.12
N LEU A 747 -1.55 19.06 -33.45
CA LEU A 747 -2.38 17.93 -33.01
C LEU A 747 -2.81 17.09 -34.21
N MET A 748 -3.27 17.75 -35.27
CA MET A 748 -3.80 17.14 -36.50
C MET A 748 -2.75 16.65 -37.50
N SER A 749 -1.46 16.89 -37.26
CA SER A 749 -0.39 16.56 -38.23
C SER A 749 -0.12 15.07 -38.37
N ARG A 750 -0.59 14.25 -37.43
CA ARG A 750 -0.45 12.78 -37.43
C ARG A 750 -1.53 12.13 -36.57
N ALA A 751 -1.72 10.82 -36.76
CA ALA A 751 -2.64 10.05 -35.96
C ALA A 751 -2.25 10.07 -34.47
N ARG A 752 -3.20 10.44 -33.61
CA ARG A 752 -3.06 10.49 -32.14
C ARG A 752 -3.78 9.35 -31.45
N LEU A 753 -4.59 8.62 -32.20
CA LEU A 753 -5.43 7.53 -31.74
C LEU A 753 -5.29 6.41 -32.76
N ILE A 754 -5.44 5.18 -32.27
CA ILE A 754 -5.69 4.05 -33.15
C ILE A 754 -7.11 4.15 -33.71
N ASP A 755 -7.38 3.46 -34.81
CA ASP A 755 -8.73 3.27 -35.32
C ASP A 755 -9.27 1.86 -34.96
N ALA A 756 -10.52 1.61 -35.37
CA ALA A 756 -11.19 0.33 -35.11
C ALA A 756 -10.48 -0.86 -35.76
N ASP A 757 -9.90 -0.68 -36.94
CA ASP A 757 -9.21 -1.74 -37.66
C ASP A 757 -7.89 -2.10 -36.98
N ALA A 758 -7.12 -1.10 -36.53
CA ALA A 758 -5.90 -1.29 -35.76
C ALA A 758 -6.18 -1.95 -34.40
N PHE A 759 -7.25 -1.53 -33.71
CA PHE A 759 -7.70 -2.18 -32.48
C PHE A 759 -8.01 -3.66 -32.70
N ARG A 760 -8.82 -3.98 -33.73
CA ARG A 760 -9.21 -5.36 -34.07
C ARG A 760 -7.98 -6.20 -34.43
N ALA A 761 -7.09 -5.67 -35.26
CA ALA A 761 -5.88 -6.37 -35.68
C ALA A 761 -4.94 -6.69 -34.50
N ASN A 762 -4.83 -5.79 -33.52
CA ASN A 762 -4.07 -6.05 -32.30
C ASN A 762 -4.76 -7.08 -31.40
N LEU A 763 -6.08 -6.99 -31.24
CA LEU A 763 -6.84 -7.95 -30.45
C LEU A 763 -6.75 -9.37 -31.06
N GLN A 764 -6.77 -9.47 -32.39
CA GLN A 764 -6.57 -10.73 -33.11
C GLN A 764 -5.17 -11.31 -32.83
N GLU A 765 -4.12 -10.48 -32.83
CA GLU A 765 -2.75 -10.91 -32.48
C GLU A 765 -2.67 -11.44 -31.05
N ILE A 766 -3.30 -10.73 -30.11
CA ILE A 766 -3.36 -11.12 -28.69
C ILE A 766 -4.09 -12.46 -28.54
N MET A 767 -5.21 -12.64 -29.23
CA MET A 767 -5.99 -13.88 -29.17
C MET A 767 -5.22 -15.05 -29.78
N ALA A 768 -4.64 -14.87 -30.97
CA ALA A 768 -3.92 -15.93 -31.67
C ALA A 768 -2.62 -16.31 -30.97
N HIS A 769 -1.82 -15.32 -30.57
CA HIS A 769 -0.41 -15.50 -30.21
C HIS A 769 -0.05 -15.08 -28.78
N GLY A 770 -0.98 -14.47 -28.02
CA GLY A 770 -0.70 -13.98 -26.67
C GLY A 770 0.31 -12.84 -26.66
N LYS A 771 0.34 -12.02 -27.72
CA LYS A 771 1.28 -10.90 -27.90
C LYS A 771 0.55 -9.67 -28.37
N SER A 772 1.00 -8.51 -27.90
CA SER A 772 0.58 -7.22 -28.45
C SER A 772 1.53 -6.76 -29.56
N ARG A 773 0.99 -6.04 -30.53
CA ARG A 773 1.72 -5.29 -31.55
C ARG A 773 2.30 -3.99 -31.01
N TYR A 774 1.85 -3.55 -29.84
CA TYR A 774 2.29 -2.34 -29.18
C TYR A 774 3.20 -2.69 -27.99
N PRO A 775 4.37 -2.03 -27.87
CA PRO A 775 5.27 -2.26 -26.75
C PRO A 775 4.72 -1.63 -25.46
N LEU A 776 5.11 -2.20 -24.32
CA LEU A 776 4.93 -1.59 -23.00
C LEU A 776 6.27 -1.05 -22.51
N HIS A 777 6.20 0.07 -21.79
CA HIS A 777 7.34 0.65 -21.10
C HIS A 777 7.10 0.60 -19.60
N PHE A 778 7.94 -0.16 -18.89
CA PHE A 778 7.91 -0.15 -17.44
C PHE A 778 8.91 0.88 -16.90
N TYR A 779 8.45 1.70 -15.96
CA TYR A 779 9.23 2.76 -15.32
C TYR A 779 8.97 2.75 -13.80
N ASP A 780 9.81 3.46 -13.05
CA ASP A 780 9.59 3.65 -11.61
C ASP A 780 8.49 4.69 -11.39
N ALA A 781 7.36 4.24 -10.83
CA ALA A 781 6.20 5.06 -10.52
C ALA A 781 5.94 5.17 -9.01
N ASP A 782 6.89 4.80 -8.14
CA ASP A 782 6.62 4.70 -6.70
C ASP A 782 6.21 6.06 -6.09
N GLU A 783 6.84 7.17 -6.49
CA GLU A 783 6.41 8.51 -6.05
C GLU A 783 5.00 8.87 -6.54
N THR A 784 4.69 8.59 -7.81
CA THR A 784 3.36 8.85 -8.40
C THR A 784 2.29 8.03 -7.69
N ILE A 785 2.58 6.76 -7.40
CA ILE A 785 1.65 5.87 -6.68
C ILE A 785 1.46 6.37 -5.25
N ALA A 786 2.52 6.79 -4.55
CA ALA A 786 2.42 7.33 -3.19
C ALA A 786 1.58 8.62 -3.13
N ARG A 787 1.77 9.54 -4.09
CA ARG A 787 0.92 10.75 -4.18
C ARG A 787 -0.56 10.40 -4.41
N GLN A 788 -0.82 9.38 -5.22
CA GLN A 788 -2.17 8.90 -5.47
C GLN A 788 -2.80 8.29 -4.21
N GLU A 789 -2.07 7.42 -3.51
CA GLU A 789 -2.47 6.84 -2.23
C GLU A 789 -2.79 7.94 -1.20
N GLU A 790 -1.98 9.00 -1.15
CA GLU A 790 -2.20 10.17 -0.29
C GLU A 790 -3.47 10.96 -0.64
N ILE A 791 -3.78 11.19 -1.92
CA ILE A 791 -5.02 11.86 -2.34
C ILE A 791 -6.25 11.07 -1.89
N TYR A 792 -6.24 9.74 -2.06
CA TYR A 792 -7.33 8.92 -1.57
C TYR A 792 -7.41 8.94 -0.05
N PHE A 793 -6.27 8.94 0.64
CA PHE A 793 -6.22 9.01 2.10
C PHE A 793 -6.80 10.31 2.65
N GLU A 794 -6.42 11.46 2.11
CA GLU A 794 -6.89 12.77 2.56
C GLU A 794 -8.41 12.95 2.40
N ARG A 795 -9.01 12.34 1.38
CA ARG A 795 -10.47 12.40 1.16
C ARG A 795 -11.28 11.84 2.33
N PHE A 796 -10.76 10.84 3.06
CA PHE A 796 -11.53 10.17 4.12
C PHE A 796 -11.23 10.68 5.53
N ILE A 797 -10.15 11.43 5.74
CA ILE A 797 -9.89 12.08 7.04
C ILE A 797 -10.82 13.28 7.27
N GLN A 798 -11.27 13.92 6.20
CA GLN A 798 -12.14 15.09 6.31
C GLN A 798 -13.57 14.76 6.79
N ASP A 799 -14.03 13.51 6.64
CA ASP A 799 -15.37 13.08 7.02
C ASP A 799 -15.48 12.57 8.47
N ASP A 800 -14.35 12.41 9.19
CA ASP A 800 -14.32 12.01 10.62
C ASP A 800 -14.22 13.22 11.58
N ALA A 801 -14.44 14.45 11.09
CA ALA A 801 -14.42 15.70 11.86
C ALA A 801 -15.78 16.11 12.43
#